data_AF-A0A939YQ14-F1
#
_entry.id   AF-A0A939YQ14-F1
#
_cell.length_a   1.000
_cell.length_b   1.000
_cell.length_c   1.000
_cell.angle_alpha   90.00
_cell.angle_beta   90.00
_cell.angle_gamma   90.00
#
_symmetry.space_group_name_H-M   'P 1'
#
loop_
_entity.id
_entity.type
_entity.pdbx_description
1 polymer ?
#
loop_
_entity_poly.entity_id
_entity_poly.type
_entity_poly.pdbx_seq_one_letter_code
_entity_poly.pdbx_strand_id
1 'polypeptide(L)'
;MKRSHLCAGLLSACLIASATPIASSAARTVPENIGDVNGDGRINVADSVSILQYIANAVKYPLADDQLDRADVCNRGDSVTGMDAVTIQKYDAGVIRELPESWLEGYEDPTEPQPTEPQPTQPEPTQPPVELEDVETKIKLNGSSITVDGKYAVAEGSKVTISHSGSYYIDGKLNDGQIWVEVPDENADPGTVKLIFNGVDITGKSAPAIFVKNAEKTSITVSDGTENSITDGETAYSGDYLDTALIEAKDDLTIKGGDLGTGILNITANTQNAIICNNDVKITGGNINITTLNETDKTDAIKGKTSVNVKGGKITIDSEGDGIKSSKGNVEISDGTIVIKAGSDAIQAETELLISGGDIQACGDKGITCKEGTINITGGELLATASDNQCETLSSTDQAAIVLDFTKQWSKNNPIAVTDSSKKVVFDKNTLKKYRYAIVSSPSLSSGTSYRVYAGGIETLASADIKAGTPAAYTNVNNTDSADLLYGDLFDQSKIHRIEVEMDGWDNFLSHSQDEEYYPCNVIVDGVRIDNVGIRTKGHSSNMFVYQAGKDKYSFRIKFDKYDKYQNYKGLTEICVNNFYSDPSCMRDVLCYNAMYDLDAYAPNVGYTDMYLNGQLYSFYLLCEQPGTTVGERLATNDDAVFYKAADVGNSYDCTFRPQMALNNFEVKWGTDDELKHIADLKDAINKVTSSNYKFIEDYIDVDSWLKGFAVNAVMANYDSYNGQMAHNYYVEYNEGKMYYVGWDYNLSVGNFMDYGAAAESDITTGLYQADASQRPMLTNLLQVPEYREKYYDYVKQIVRLYSDPEKTVNGLATLIRDHVKADPRFFFTYDQFETNIAKSANGIQSSGGNNGGGMWGGGGWGGGGFGGGWGGGMMFPGMGGGLFSYGGDQVSIVDFMIKRNEYIHNKLGF
;
A
#
# COMPACT_ATOMS: atom_id res chain seq x y z
N MET A 1 -5.54 11.21 54.45
CA MET A 1 -5.95 12.25 55.40
C MET A 1 -7.28 12.80 54.91
N LYS A 2 -8.38 12.57 55.66
CA LYS A 2 -9.79 13.06 55.56
C LYS A 2 -10.53 12.85 54.20
N ARG A 3 -11.43 11.85 54.07
CA ARG A 3 -12.89 11.81 54.41
C ARG A 3 -13.71 12.83 53.58
N SER A 4 -14.86 12.55 52.95
CA SER A 4 -15.84 11.44 53.04
C SER A 4 -16.97 11.60 51.98
N HIS A 5 -17.38 10.48 51.38
CA HIS A 5 -18.72 10.00 51.00
C HIS A 5 -19.97 10.89 50.76
N LEU A 6 -20.60 10.55 49.61
CA LEU A 6 -22.01 10.18 49.30
C LEU A 6 -23.19 11.18 49.23
N CYS A 7 -23.84 11.09 48.07
CA CYS A 7 -25.28 10.92 47.76
C CYS A 7 -26.31 12.07 47.86
N ALA A 8 -26.95 12.28 46.70
CA ALA A 8 -28.39 12.33 46.40
C ALA A 8 -29.32 13.28 47.19
N GLY A 9 -30.13 14.05 46.44
CA GLY A 9 -31.35 14.68 46.99
C GLY A 9 -31.94 15.77 46.11
N LEU A 10 -33.18 15.55 45.68
CA LEU A 10 -34.04 16.40 44.86
C LEU A 10 -34.45 17.74 45.50
N LEU A 11 -34.79 18.70 44.62
CA LEU A 11 -35.81 19.76 44.70
C LEU A 11 -36.28 20.26 46.08
N SER A 12 -36.16 21.56 46.33
CA SER A 12 -37.22 22.32 47.01
C SER A 12 -37.18 23.80 46.62
N ALA A 13 -38.35 24.32 46.22
CA ALA A 13 -38.64 25.73 45.98
C ALA A 13 -38.56 26.56 47.28
N CYS A 14 -38.17 27.83 47.15
CA CYS A 14 -38.43 28.87 48.16
C CYS A 14 -38.64 30.23 47.47
N LEU A 15 -39.90 30.70 47.52
CA LEU A 15 -40.32 32.08 47.33
C LEU A 15 -39.79 32.96 48.47
N ILE A 16 -39.19 34.11 48.14
CA ILE A 16 -39.17 35.28 49.02
C ILE A 16 -39.47 36.52 48.16
N ALA A 17 -40.64 37.10 48.38
CA ALA A 17 -41.04 38.39 47.88
C ALA A 17 -40.46 39.52 48.73
N SER A 18 -39.99 40.59 48.08
CA SER A 18 -40.48 41.98 48.22
C SER A 18 -39.37 43.03 48.05
N ALA A 19 -39.50 43.89 47.02
CA ALA A 19 -39.67 45.33 47.19
C ALA A 19 -39.81 46.00 45.81
N THR A 20 -41.01 46.45 45.49
CA THR A 20 -41.36 47.29 44.34
C THR A 20 -40.64 48.63 44.35
N PRO A 21 -40.33 49.18 43.16
CA PRO A 21 -40.55 50.59 42.88
C PRO A 21 -41.70 50.79 41.88
N ILE A 22 -42.34 51.93 42.08
CA ILE A 22 -43.54 52.46 41.44
C ILE A 22 -43.41 52.52 39.90
N ALA A 23 -44.49 52.10 39.24
CA ALA A 23 -44.69 52.15 37.80
C ALA A 23 -44.60 53.57 37.22
N SER A 24 -43.87 53.71 36.12
CA SER A 24 -44.07 54.77 35.14
C SER A 24 -45.02 54.23 34.06
N SER A 25 -46.21 54.81 33.95
CA SER A 25 -47.20 54.47 32.94
C SER A 25 -46.73 54.92 31.56
N ALA A 26 -46.19 53.99 30.78
CA ALA A 26 -46.14 54.09 29.32
C ALA A 26 -46.50 52.71 28.78
N ALA A 27 -47.47 52.64 27.88
CA ALA A 27 -47.78 51.40 27.16
C ALA A 27 -46.52 50.98 26.39
N ARG A 28 -45.87 49.89 26.82
CA ARG A 28 -44.73 49.29 26.11
C ARG A 28 -45.27 48.31 25.09
N THR A 29 -45.02 48.61 23.82
CA THR A 29 -45.27 47.69 22.69
C THR A 29 -44.55 46.36 22.92
N VAL A 30 -45.12 45.25 22.45
CA VAL A 30 -44.45 43.95 22.44
C VAL A 30 -43.35 44.00 21.37
N PRO A 31 -42.08 43.68 21.68
CA PRO A 31 -41.03 43.63 20.67
C PRO A 31 -41.29 42.50 19.66
N GLU A 32 -40.94 42.71 18.38
CA GLU A 32 -41.16 41.72 17.30
C GLU A 32 -40.51 40.36 17.59
N ASN A 33 -39.44 40.33 18.40
CA ASN A 33 -38.70 39.12 18.77
C ASN A 33 -38.84 38.79 20.27
N ILE A 34 -40.05 38.90 20.82
CA ILE A 34 -40.29 38.54 22.22
C ILE A 34 -39.91 37.07 22.48
N GLY A 35 -39.11 36.81 23.52
CA GLY A 35 -38.59 35.49 23.88
C GLY A 35 -37.20 35.13 23.32
N ASP A 36 -36.70 35.81 22.29
CA ASP A 36 -35.33 35.66 21.78
C ASP A 36 -34.40 36.60 22.56
N VAL A 37 -33.86 36.12 23.68
CA VAL A 37 -33.09 36.91 24.64
C VAL A 37 -31.64 37.05 24.20
N ASN A 38 -31.08 36.02 23.58
CA ASN A 38 -29.69 36.02 23.13
C ASN A 38 -29.50 36.68 21.74
N GLY A 39 -30.59 36.96 21.01
CA GLY A 39 -30.60 37.62 19.71
C GLY A 39 -30.18 36.71 18.55
N ASP A 40 -30.30 35.38 18.70
CA ASP A 40 -29.90 34.40 17.68
C ASP A 40 -31.01 34.10 16.66
N GLY A 41 -32.18 34.73 16.79
CA GLY A 41 -33.33 34.57 15.90
C GLY A 41 -34.15 33.32 16.17
N ARG A 42 -33.85 32.57 17.24
CA ARG A 42 -34.62 31.40 17.69
C ARG A 42 -35.09 31.62 19.13
N ILE A 43 -36.19 31.00 19.50
CA ILE A 43 -36.72 31.01 20.88
C ILE A 43 -36.60 29.60 21.41
N ASN A 44 -35.54 29.30 22.17
CA ASN A 44 -35.26 27.95 22.65
C ASN A 44 -34.60 27.93 24.04
N VAL A 45 -34.20 26.75 24.52
CA VAL A 45 -33.48 26.57 25.80
C VAL A 45 -32.29 27.53 26.01
N ALA A 46 -31.60 28.01 24.97
CA ALA A 46 -30.50 28.96 25.11
C ALA A 46 -30.95 30.32 25.66
N ASP A 47 -32.15 30.79 25.30
CA ASP A 47 -32.75 32.01 25.84
C ASP A 47 -33.15 31.82 27.31
N SER A 48 -33.70 30.65 27.63
CA SER A 48 -33.98 30.24 29.01
C SER A 48 -32.71 30.23 29.88
N VAL A 49 -31.59 29.74 29.33
CA VAL A 49 -30.29 29.76 30.02
C VAL A 49 -29.80 31.19 30.22
N SER A 50 -29.98 32.07 29.24
CA SER A 50 -29.59 33.49 29.33
C SER A 50 -30.37 34.21 30.43
N ILE A 51 -31.68 33.96 30.53
CA ILE A 51 -32.53 34.44 31.63
C ILE A 51 -32.04 33.92 32.98
N LEU A 52 -31.78 32.61 33.10
CA LEU A 52 -31.32 32.00 34.36
C LEU A 52 -29.93 32.48 34.80
N GLN A 53 -29.01 32.69 33.86
CA GLN A 53 -27.68 33.23 34.13
C GLN A 53 -27.76 34.66 34.66
N TYR A 54 -28.60 35.51 34.05
CA TYR A 54 -28.87 36.86 34.50
C TYR A 54 -29.47 36.87 35.92
N ILE A 55 -30.50 36.06 36.18
CA ILE A 55 -31.13 35.97 37.51
C ILE A 55 -30.14 35.47 38.57
N ALA A 56 -29.30 34.50 38.21
CA ALA A 56 -28.32 33.94 39.14
C ALA A 56 -27.16 34.90 39.45
N ASN A 57 -26.71 35.71 38.47
CA ASN A 57 -25.60 36.66 38.65
C ASN A 57 -25.59 37.74 37.55
N ALA A 58 -26.44 38.76 37.69
CA ALA A 58 -26.56 39.87 36.75
C ALA A 58 -25.28 40.70 36.57
N VAL A 59 -24.33 40.66 37.53
CA VAL A 59 -23.04 41.36 37.41
C VAL A 59 -22.12 40.64 36.41
N LYS A 60 -22.15 39.31 36.40
CA LYS A 60 -21.32 38.50 35.48
C LYS A 60 -21.98 38.32 34.11
N TYR A 61 -23.31 38.23 34.08
CA TYR A 61 -24.12 38.00 32.88
C TYR A 61 -25.16 39.11 32.74
N PRO A 62 -24.75 40.35 32.41
CA PRO A 62 -25.69 41.44 32.23
C PRO A 62 -26.51 41.22 30.94
N LEU A 63 -27.81 41.51 31.01
CA LEU A 63 -28.68 41.67 29.85
C LEU A 63 -28.89 43.16 29.59
N ALA A 64 -28.87 43.56 28.32
CA ALA A 64 -29.22 44.92 27.91
C ALA A 64 -30.73 45.19 28.06
N ASP A 65 -31.15 46.46 28.07
CA ASP A 65 -32.55 46.85 28.34
C ASP A 65 -33.55 46.22 27.36
N ASP A 66 -33.16 46.03 26.10
CA ASP A 66 -33.95 45.36 25.07
C ASP A 66 -33.98 43.83 25.24
N GLN A 67 -32.91 43.23 25.76
CA GLN A 67 -32.89 41.81 26.13
C GLN A 67 -33.74 41.55 27.37
N LEU A 68 -33.76 42.49 28.32
CA LEU A 68 -34.64 42.43 29.49
C LEU A 68 -36.12 42.54 29.11
N ASP A 69 -36.46 43.37 28.12
CA ASP A 69 -37.84 43.50 27.62
C ASP A 69 -38.28 42.29 26.79
N ARG A 70 -37.36 41.65 26.03
CA ARG A 70 -37.62 40.38 25.32
C ARG A 70 -37.71 39.18 26.26
N ALA A 71 -37.01 39.23 27.39
CA ALA A 71 -36.99 38.17 28.40
C ALA A 71 -38.23 38.16 29.31
N ASP A 72 -38.97 39.26 29.42
CA ASP A 72 -40.16 39.37 30.27
C ASP A 72 -41.40 38.83 29.53
N VAL A 73 -41.57 37.51 29.55
CA VAL A 73 -42.54 36.74 28.75
C VAL A 73 -43.64 36.06 29.58
N CYS A 74 -43.59 36.13 30.90
CA CYS A 74 -44.57 35.57 31.83
C CYS A 74 -44.97 36.62 32.86
N ASN A 75 -46.27 36.89 33.02
CA ASN A 75 -46.76 38.06 33.76
C ASN A 75 -46.10 39.36 33.31
N ARG A 76 -45.93 39.52 31.98
CA ARG A 76 -45.15 40.60 31.38
C ARG A 76 -45.44 41.94 32.04
N GLY A 77 -44.38 42.60 32.51
CA GLY A 77 -44.44 43.82 33.30
C GLY A 77 -44.05 43.64 34.78
N ASP A 78 -43.81 42.42 35.25
CA ASP A 78 -43.27 42.14 36.60
C ASP A 78 -41.74 42.04 36.66
N SER A 79 -41.06 42.31 35.54
CA SER A 79 -39.62 42.19 35.31
C SER A 79 -39.14 40.74 35.21
N VAL A 80 -37.97 40.51 34.60
CA VAL A 80 -37.44 39.16 34.36
C VAL A 80 -37.33 38.32 35.64
N THR A 81 -38.07 37.22 35.69
CA THR A 81 -38.13 36.23 36.76
C THR A 81 -37.74 34.83 36.26
N GLY A 82 -37.62 33.88 37.20
CA GLY A 82 -37.39 32.47 36.83
C GLY A 82 -38.56 31.85 36.05
N MET A 83 -39.76 32.44 36.13
CA MET A 83 -40.92 31.94 35.39
C MET A 83 -40.85 32.26 33.91
N ASP A 84 -40.15 33.32 33.51
CA ASP A 84 -39.88 33.63 32.12
C ASP A 84 -39.02 32.55 31.46
N ALA A 85 -37.97 32.10 32.14
CA ALA A 85 -37.14 30.99 31.68
C ALA A 85 -37.94 29.70 31.49
N VAL A 86 -38.90 29.41 32.37
CA VAL A 86 -39.80 28.26 32.25
C VAL A 86 -40.77 28.44 31.09
N THR A 87 -41.22 29.66 30.84
CA THR A 87 -42.14 30.00 29.74
C THR A 87 -41.49 29.82 28.38
N ILE A 88 -40.21 30.21 28.24
CA ILE A 88 -39.39 29.88 27.06
C ILE A 88 -39.28 28.35 26.88
N GLN A 89 -39.04 27.59 27.94
CA GLN A 89 -38.96 26.12 27.85
C GLN A 89 -40.30 25.50 27.44
N LYS A 90 -41.43 26.04 27.91
CA LYS A 90 -42.77 25.60 27.47
C LYS A 90 -43.01 25.91 25.99
N TYR A 91 -42.55 27.07 25.51
CA TYR A 91 -42.66 27.46 24.10
C TYR A 91 -41.79 26.55 23.20
N ASP A 92 -40.52 26.34 23.57
CA ASP A 92 -39.59 25.44 22.89
C ASP A 92 -40.11 23.99 22.85
N ALA A 93 -40.74 23.53 23.93
CA ALA A 93 -41.39 22.22 23.99
C ALA A 93 -42.77 22.15 23.28
N GLY A 94 -43.26 23.26 22.70
CA GLY A 94 -44.56 23.35 22.03
C GLY A 94 -45.78 23.22 22.95
N VAL A 95 -45.60 23.37 24.27
CA VAL A 95 -46.66 23.31 25.28
C VAL A 95 -47.54 24.56 25.22
N ILE A 96 -46.93 25.71 24.90
CA ILE A 96 -47.60 26.97 24.54
C ILE A 96 -47.17 27.36 23.14
N ARG A 97 -47.94 28.22 22.46
CA ARG A 97 -47.72 28.59 21.06
C ARG A 97 -47.47 30.07 20.82
N GLU A 98 -47.55 30.89 21.87
CA GLU A 98 -47.44 32.35 21.80
C GLU A 98 -46.78 32.91 23.05
N LEU A 99 -46.13 34.08 22.89
CA LEU A 99 -45.51 34.87 23.95
C LEU A 99 -45.99 36.33 23.85
N PRO A 100 -46.15 37.06 24.97
CA PRO A 100 -45.96 36.57 26.34
C PRO A 100 -47.08 35.60 26.77
N GLU A 101 -46.77 34.61 27.63
CA GLU A 101 -47.76 33.61 28.13
C GLU A 101 -48.84 34.28 29.00
N SER A 102 -48.54 35.40 29.64
CA SER A 102 -49.46 36.13 30.52
C SER A 102 -49.00 37.57 30.78
N TRP A 103 -49.89 38.42 31.28
CA TRP A 103 -49.66 39.83 31.60
C TRP A 103 -49.88 40.11 33.10
N LEU A 104 -49.17 41.09 33.66
CA LEU A 104 -49.40 41.55 35.03
C LEU A 104 -50.82 42.14 35.19
N GLU A 105 -51.51 41.82 36.31
CA GLU A 105 -52.87 42.27 36.59
C GLU A 105 -52.99 43.82 36.54
N GLY A 106 -53.73 44.34 35.55
CA GLY A 106 -53.87 45.78 35.28
C GLY A 106 -53.04 46.33 34.11
N TYR A 107 -52.28 45.49 33.40
CA TYR A 107 -51.67 45.78 32.10
C TYR A 107 -52.52 45.16 30.98
N GLU A 108 -53.10 45.99 30.11
CA GLU A 108 -53.86 45.53 28.93
C GLU A 108 -52.97 45.47 27.68
N ASP A 109 -53.17 44.43 26.89
CA ASP A 109 -52.61 44.19 25.56
C ASP A 109 -52.94 45.37 24.61
N PRO A 110 -51.94 46.04 24.00
CA PRO A 110 -52.19 47.16 23.08
C PRO A 110 -52.79 46.74 21.72
N THR A 111 -53.07 45.46 21.47
CA THR A 111 -53.40 44.94 20.13
C THR A 111 -54.64 44.06 20.01
N GLU A 112 -55.76 44.35 20.69
CA GLU A 112 -57.02 43.64 20.44
C GLU A 112 -57.97 44.40 19.47
N PRO A 113 -58.25 43.92 18.24
CA PRO A 113 -59.37 44.39 17.42
C PRO A 113 -60.62 43.50 17.56
N GLN A 114 -61.78 44.17 17.59
CA GLN A 114 -63.15 43.61 17.61
C GLN A 114 -63.56 42.90 16.30
N PRO A 115 -64.53 41.95 16.34
CA PRO A 115 -64.87 41.06 15.22
C PRO A 115 -65.74 41.74 14.15
N THR A 116 -65.42 41.52 12.88
CA THR A 116 -66.29 41.84 11.72
C THR A 116 -66.46 40.61 10.81
N GLU A 117 -67.70 40.40 10.38
CA GLU A 117 -68.14 39.35 9.44
C GLU A 117 -67.53 39.50 8.03
N PRO A 118 -67.48 38.43 7.22
CA PRO A 118 -66.51 38.27 6.14
C PRO A 118 -66.87 39.13 4.92
N GLN A 119 -65.94 40.01 4.54
CA GLN A 119 -65.84 40.52 3.18
C GLN A 119 -64.73 39.78 2.42
N PRO A 120 -64.89 39.54 1.11
CA PRO A 120 -63.97 38.75 0.33
C PRO A 120 -62.60 39.40 0.34
N THR A 121 -61.59 38.63 0.72
CA THR A 121 -60.19 39.01 0.71
C THR A 121 -59.77 39.42 -0.70
N GLN A 122 -59.40 40.69 -0.84
CA GLN A 122 -58.49 41.12 -1.87
C GLN A 122 -57.08 40.70 -1.40
N PRO A 123 -56.28 40.01 -2.23
CA PRO A 123 -55.01 39.44 -1.80
C PRO A 123 -54.04 40.54 -1.39
N GLU A 124 -53.51 40.42 -0.17
CA GLU A 124 -52.26 41.04 0.26
C GLU A 124 -51.16 40.61 -0.74
N PRO A 125 -50.21 41.49 -1.13
CA PRO A 125 -49.15 41.07 -2.02
C PRO A 125 -48.32 40.03 -1.27
N THR A 126 -48.60 38.75 -1.53
CA THR A 126 -47.60 37.70 -1.45
C THR A 126 -46.39 38.27 -2.17
N GLN A 127 -45.28 38.45 -1.45
CA GLN A 127 -44.00 38.41 -2.11
C GLN A 127 -44.07 37.14 -2.96
N PRO A 128 -43.91 37.24 -4.30
CA PRO A 128 -44.15 36.11 -5.16
C PRO A 128 -43.32 34.94 -4.60
N PRO A 129 -43.82 33.69 -4.63
CA PRO A 129 -42.94 32.55 -4.52
C PRO A 129 -41.74 32.87 -5.40
N VAL A 130 -40.50 32.70 -4.92
CA VAL A 130 -39.34 32.75 -5.81
C VAL A 130 -39.73 31.83 -6.96
N GLU A 131 -40.00 32.41 -8.13
CA GLU A 131 -40.32 31.64 -9.31
C GLU A 131 -39.10 30.74 -9.45
N LEU A 132 -39.28 29.42 -9.41
CA LEU A 132 -38.20 28.46 -9.61
C LEU A 132 -37.69 28.66 -11.03
N GLU A 133 -36.86 29.68 -11.21
CA GLU A 133 -36.20 30.03 -12.45
C GLU A 133 -35.21 28.89 -12.69
N ASP A 134 -35.23 28.32 -13.90
CA ASP A 134 -34.24 27.34 -14.30
C ASP A 134 -32.91 28.06 -14.49
N VAL A 135 -32.13 28.13 -13.43
CA VAL A 135 -30.84 28.82 -13.42
C VAL A 135 -29.81 27.92 -14.08
N GLU A 136 -29.30 28.35 -15.23
CA GLU A 136 -28.11 27.79 -15.86
C GLU A 136 -27.03 28.86 -15.97
N THR A 137 -25.88 28.61 -15.33
CA THR A 137 -24.76 29.55 -15.31
C THR A 137 -23.46 28.84 -15.65
N LYS A 138 -22.68 29.42 -16.55
CA LYS A 138 -21.35 28.91 -16.93
C LYS A 138 -20.26 29.65 -16.17
N ILE A 139 -19.32 28.90 -15.61
CA ILE A 139 -18.21 29.41 -14.82
C ILE A 139 -16.92 28.89 -15.44
N LYS A 140 -16.11 29.80 -16.00
CA LYS A 140 -14.81 29.48 -16.58
C LYS A 140 -13.69 29.88 -15.64
N LEU A 141 -12.82 28.93 -15.33
CA LEU A 141 -11.66 29.09 -14.44
C LEU A 141 -10.39 29.39 -15.28
N ASN A 142 -9.75 30.55 -15.07
CA ASN A 142 -8.69 31.11 -15.93
C ASN A 142 -7.34 31.32 -15.22
N GLY A 143 -6.92 30.37 -14.39
CA GLY A 143 -5.68 30.38 -13.62
C GLY A 143 -5.78 31.24 -12.36
N SER A 144 -5.83 32.56 -12.50
CA SER A 144 -5.90 33.51 -11.37
C SER A 144 -7.18 34.35 -11.36
N SER A 145 -8.15 34.02 -12.22
CA SER A 145 -9.41 34.75 -12.35
C SER A 145 -10.54 33.83 -12.79
N ILE A 146 -11.78 34.26 -12.61
CA ILE A 146 -12.99 33.54 -13.00
C ILE A 146 -13.84 34.41 -13.94
N THR A 147 -14.46 33.79 -14.95
CA THR A 147 -15.48 34.41 -15.78
C THR A 147 -16.81 33.72 -15.56
N VAL A 148 -17.87 34.51 -15.37
CA VAL A 148 -19.24 34.03 -15.17
C VAL A 148 -20.11 34.50 -16.34
N ASP A 149 -20.84 33.57 -16.95
CA ASP A 149 -21.87 33.81 -17.95
C ASP A 149 -23.19 33.19 -17.45
N GLY A 150 -24.03 34.01 -16.84
CA GLY A 150 -25.29 33.59 -16.22
C GLY A 150 -25.66 34.45 -15.01
N LYS A 151 -26.66 34.00 -14.25
CA LYS A 151 -27.16 34.67 -13.04
C LYS A 151 -26.65 33.99 -11.76
N TYR A 152 -26.76 34.70 -10.64
CA TYR A 152 -26.56 34.15 -9.29
C TYR A 152 -25.18 33.53 -9.00
N ALA A 153 -24.17 33.88 -9.80
CA ALA A 153 -22.77 33.66 -9.49
C ALA A 153 -21.99 34.97 -9.70
N VAL A 154 -21.12 35.32 -8.77
CA VAL A 154 -20.32 36.55 -8.81
C VAL A 154 -18.86 36.19 -8.61
N ALA A 155 -18.01 36.58 -9.56
CA ALA A 155 -16.57 36.37 -9.48
C ALA A 155 -15.86 37.58 -8.85
N GLU A 156 -15.05 37.34 -7.83
CA GLU A 156 -14.16 38.30 -7.19
C GLU A 156 -12.73 37.74 -7.21
N GLY A 157 -11.96 38.11 -8.23
CA GLY A 157 -10.63 37.53 -8.47
C GLY A 157 -10.73 36.03 -8.78
N SER A 158 -10.11 35.19 -7.94
CA SER A 158 -10.15 33.72 -8.02
C SER A 158 -11.19 33.07 -7.11
N LYS A 159 -12.10 33.85 -6.51
CA LYS A 159 -13.26 33.36 -5.76
C LYS A 159 -14.54 33.56 -6.59
N VAL A 160 -15.41 32.56 -6.63
CA VAL A 160 -16.78 32.71 -7.14
C VAL A 160 -17.78 32.43 -6.04
N THR A 161 -18.72 33.36 -5.83
CA THR A 161 -19.83 33.23 -4.87
C THR A 161 -21.11 32.89 -5.62
N ILE A 162 -21.70 31.74 -5.30
CA ILE A 162 -22.98 31.24 -5.81
C ILE A 162 -24.06 31.46 -4.75
N SER A 163 -25.15 32.12 -5.10
CA SER A 163 -26.16 32.61 -4.14
C SER A 163 -27.61 32.16 -4.41
N HIS A 164 -27.80 31.13 -5.23
CA HIS A 164 -29.13 30.60 -5.57
C HIS A 164 -29.00 29.12 -5.98
N SER A 165 -30.07 28.33 -5.86
CA SER A 165 -30.16 26.99 -6.43
C SER A 165 -30.17 27.04 -7.95
N GLY A 166 -29.68 25.98 -8.60
CA GLY A 166 -29.48 26.01 -10.06
C GLY A 166 -28.37 25.09 -10.53
N SER A 167 -28.15 25.10 -11.84
CA SER A 167 -27.10 24.36 -12.54
C SER A 167 -25.94 25.28 -12.90
N TYR A 168 -24.76 24.99 -12.37
CA TYR A 168 -23.53 25.74 -12.57
C TYR A 168 -22.52 24.87 -13.30
N TYR A 169 -22.30 25.14 -14.59
CA TYR A 169 -21.38 24.40 -15.45
C TYR A 169 -19.98 24.99 -15.33
N ILE A 170 -19.02 24.20 -14.84
CA ILE A 170 -17.70 24.67 -14.42
C ILE A 170 -16.61 23.92 -15.18
N ASP A 171 -15.69 24.67 -15.77
CA ASP A 171 -14.53 24.11 -16.46
C ASP A 171 -13.29 25.05 -16.40
N GLY A 172 -12.10 24.48 -16.60
CA GLY A 172 -10.83 25.21 -16.58
C GLY A 172 -10.05 25.06 -15.27
N LYS A 173 -9.09 25.96 -15.03
CA LYS A 173 -8.11 25.84 -13.94
C LYS A 173 -8.12 27.04 -12.97
N LEU A 174 -7.94 26.82 -11.67
CA LEU A 174 -7.53 27.82 -10.69
C LEU A 174 -6.24 27.38 -9.97
N ASN A 175 -5.23 28.25 -9.95
CA ASN A 175 -3.95 27.98 -9.28
C ASN A 175 -3.99 28.20 -7.76
N ASP A 176 -4.90 29.06 -7.32
CA ASP A 176 -5.29 29.30 -5.93
C ASP A 176 -6.65 29.99 -5.95
N GLY A 177 -7.72 29.28 -5.63
CA GLY A 177 -9.06 29.86 -5.67
C GLY A 177 -10.15 28.98 -5.08
N GLN A 178 -11.37 29.51 -5.10
CA GLN A 178 -12.47 28.99 -4.30
C GLN A 178 -13.82 29.10 -5.01
N ILE A 179 -14.61 28.04 -4.96
CA ILE A 179 -16.04 28.04 -5.21
C ILE A 179 -16.75 28.14 -3.86
N TRP A 180 -17.50 29.22 -3.66
CA TRP A 180 -18.21 29.53 -2.42
C TRP A 180 -19.71 29.49 -2.67
N VAL A 181 -20.45 28.70 -1.90
CA VAL A 181 -21.92 28.60 -1.98
C VAL A 181 -22.51 29.19 -0.71
N GLU A 182 -23.40 30.18 -0.87
CA GLU A 182 -24.08 30.88 0.22
C GLU A 182 -25.45 31.34 -0.29
N VAL A 183 -26.48 30.50 -0.08
CA VAL A 183 -27.88 30.81 -0.42
C VAL A 183 -28.48 31.65 0.71
N PRO A 184 -28.79 32.94 0.54
CA PRO A 184 -29.12 33.83 1.67
C PRO A 184 -30.36 33.42 2.49
N ASP A 185 -31.32 32.74 1.85
CA ASP A 185 -32.53 32.21 2.48
C ASP A 185 -32.89 30.85 1.87
N GLU A 186 -32.49 29.79 2.57
CA GLU A 186 -32.68 28.40 2.13
C GLU A 186 -34.15 27.95 2.18
N ASN A 187 -34.99 28.62 2.97
CA ASN A 187 -36.43 28.32 3.00
C ASN A 187 -37.14 28.91 1.78
N ALA A 188 -36.71 30.11 1.35
CA ALA A 188 -37.20 30.73 0.13
C ALA A 188 -36.64 30.06 -1.14
N ASP A 189 -35.45 29.47 -1.07
CA ASP A 189 -34.79 28.75 -2.15
C ASP A 189 -34.32 27.35 -1.71
N PRO A 190 -35.24 26.38 -1.52
CA PRO A 190 -34.93 25.03 -1.06
C PRO A 190 -34.39 24.12 -2.19
N GLY A 191 -34.05 24.71 -3.34
CA GLY A 191 -33.53 23.96 -4.48
C GLY A 191 -32.11 23.46 -4.24
N THR A 192 -31.64 22.58 -5.13
CA THR A 192 -30.25 22.11 -5.08
C THR A 192 -29.33 23.03 -5.87
N VAL A 193 -28.22 23.45 -5.27
CA VAL A 193 -27.08 24.03 -5.99
C VAL A 193 -26.30 22.89 -6.66
N LYS A 194 -26.28 22.84 -7.99
CA LYS A 194 -25.63 21.77 -8.77
C LYS A 194 -24.37 22.29 -9.43
N LEU A 195 -23.22 21.92 -8.89
CA LEU A 195 -21.91 22.15 -9.49
C LEU A 195 -21.64 21.03 -10.49
N ILE A 196 -21.52 21.36 -11.78
CA ILE A 196 -21.32 20.39 -12.87
C ILE A 196 -19.89 20.56 -13.38
N PHE A 197 -19.01 19.64 -13.01
CA PHE A 197 -17.59 19.70 -13.36
C PHE A 197 -17.34 19.07 -14.72
N ASN A 198 -16.66 19.81 -15.59
CA ASN A 198 -16.39 19.43 -16.97
C ASN A 198 -14.94 19.75 -17.36
N GLY A 199 -13.97 19.15 -16.65
CA GLY A 199 -12.54 19.43 -16.80
C GLY A 199 -12.06 20.54 -15.87
N VAL A 200 -12.41 20.44 -14.59
CA VAL A 200 -12.04 21.37 -13.52
C VAL A 200 -10.68 20.99 -12.93
N ASP A 201 -9.79 21.95 -12.73
CA ASP A 201 -8.52 21.79 -12.01
C ASP A 201 -8.37 22.93 -11.00
N ILE A 202 -8.68 22.70 -9.72
CA ILE A 202 -8.65 23.74 -8.68
C ILE A 202 -7.61 23.39 -7.62
N THR A 203 -6.69 24.30 -7.40
CA THR A 203 -5.89 24.32 -6.17
C THR A 203 -6.47 25.35 -5.19
N GLY A 204 -6.73 24.97 -3.94
CA GLY A 204 -7.11 25.86 -2.85
C GLY A 204 -5.99 25.94 -1.82
N LYS A 205 -5.09 26.93 -1.91
CA LYS A 205 -3.87 26.98 -1.06
C LYS A 205 -4.11 27.66 0.27
N SER A 206 -4.92 28.70 0.27
CA SER A 206 -5.17 29.56 1.44
C SER A 206 -6.58 29.42 2.01
N ALA A 207 -7.47 28.74 1.28
CA ALA A 207 -8.86 28.51 1.63
C ALA A 207 -9.34 27.22 0.93
N PRO A 208 -10.44 26.61 1.40
CA PRO A 208 -11.06 25.46 0.74
C PRO A 208 -11.33 25.76 -0.73
N ALA A 209 -11.01 24.80 -1.60
CA ALA A 209 -11.32 24.88 -3.03
C ALA A 209 -12.84 24.95 -3.25
N ILE A 210 -13.61 24.27 -2.40
CA ILE A 210 -15.07 24.35 -2.37
C ILE A 210 -15.51 24.56 -0.92
N PHE A 211 -16.27 25.62 -0.68
CA PHE A 211 -16.87 25.93 0.61
C PHE A 211 -18.36 26.18 0.46
N VAL A 212 -19.19 25.25 0.95
CA VAL A 212 -20.63 25.44 1.05
C VAL A 212 -20.91 25.98 2.45
N LYS A 213 -21.06 27.30 2.54
CA LYS A 213 -21.37 27.98 3.80
C LYS A 213 -22.78 27.65 4.26
N ASN A 214 -23.74 27.73 3.34
CA ASN A 214 -25.10 27.29 3.57
C ASN A 214 -25.88 27.12 2.26
N ALA A 215 -26.69 26.06 2.17
CA ALA A 215 -27.65 25.75 1.11
C ALA A 215 -28.47 24.52 1.53
N GLU A 216 -29.77 24.46 1.22
CA GLU A 216 -30.61 23.27 1.52
C GLU A 216 -29.94 21.98 1.02
N LYS A 217 -29.33 22.05 -0.17
CA LYS A 217 -28.51 20.97 -0.71
C LYS A 217 -27.52 21.45 -1.75
N THR A 218 -26.30 20.91 -1.70
CA THR A 218 -25.33 21.04 -2.80
C THR A 218 -25.05 19.69 -3.44
N SER A 219 -24.87 19.67 -4.76
CA SER A 219 -24.38 18.50 -5.47
C SER A 219 -23.23 18.82 -6.41
N ILE A 220 -22.27 17.89 -6.50
CA ILE A 220 -21.18 17.89 -7.47
C ILE A 220 -21.46 16.77 -8.46
N THR A 221 -21.56 17.11 -9.74
CA THR A 221 -21.73 16.17 -10.85
C THR A 221 -20.46 16.12 -11.68
N VAL A 222 -19.86 14.94 -11.79
CA VAL A 222 -18.61 14.71 -12.53
C VAL A 222 -18.96 14.28 -13.95
N SER A 223 -18.83 15.19 -14.92
CA SER A 223 -19.29 14.96 -16.30
C SER A 223 -18.54 13.83 -16.99
N ASP A 224 -19.23 13.09 -17.86
CA ASP A 224 -18.66 11.96 -18.58
C ASP A 224 -17.47 12.32 -19.47
N GLY A 225 -16.50 11.42 -19.55
CA GLY A 225 -15.28 11.60 -20.34
C GLY A 225 -14.36 12.73 -19.87
N THR A 226 -14.61 13.31 -18.69
CA THR A 226 -13.77 14.36 -18.11
C THR A 226 -12.95 13.88 -16.94
N GLU A 227 -11.80 14.52 -16.74
CA GLU A 227 -10.98 14.39 -15.55
C GLU A 227 -10.96 15.72 -14.82
N ASN A 228 -11.22 15.66 -13.52
CA ASN A 228 -11.35 16.83 -12.66
C ASN A 228 -10.40 16.65 -11.46
N SER A 229 -9.64 17.67 -11.10
CA SER A 229 -8.67 17.65 -10.03
C SER A 229 -8.97 18.74 -9.00
N ILE A 230 -8.93 18.39 -7.72
CA ILE A 230 -9.04 19.32 -6.60
C ILE A 230 -7.87 19.04 -5.64
N THR A 231 -7.10 20.06 -5.29
CA THR A 231 -5.89 19.91 -4.46
C THR A 231 -5.75 21.08 -3.49
N ASP A 232 -5.20 20.86 -2.29
CA ASP A 232 -4.83 21.96 -1.37
C ASP A 232 -3.36 22.40 -1.58
N GLY A 233 -2.83 23.23 -0.67
CA GLY A 233 -1.41 23.62 -0.66
C GLY A 233 -0.56 22.69 0.21
N GLU A 234 0.76 22.95 0.23
CA GLU A 234 1.72 22.26 1.10
C GLU A 234 1.65 22.73 2.57
N THR A 235 0.81 23.73 2.87
CA THR A 235 0.66 24.33 4.20
C THR A 235 -0.79 24.29 4.62
N ALA A 236 -1.02 23.88 5.87
CA ALA A 236 -2.36 23.86 6.43
C ALA A 236 -3.01 25.26 6.43
N TYR A 237 -4.34 25.27 6.29
CA TYR A 237 -5.13 26.50 6.34
C TYR A 237 -5.00 27.19 7.70
N SER A 238 -5.18 28.51 7.70
CA SER A 238 -5.07 29.35 8.89
C SER A 238 -6.19 30.39 8.95
N GLY A 239 -6.33 31.06 10.09
CA GLY A 239 -7.37 32.08 10.30
C GLY A 239 -8.76 31.46 10.26
N ASP A 240 -9.67 32.07 9.49
CA ASP A 240 -11.08 31.66 9.40
C ASP A 240 -11.29 30.28 8.76
N TYR A 241 -10.27 29.75 8.07
CA TYR A 241 -10.29 28.44 7.43
C TYR A 241 -9.53 27.37 8.21
N LEU A 242 -9.03 27.69 9.41
CA LEU A 242 -8.45 26.70 10.29
C LEU A 242 -9.44 25.52 10.48
N ASP A 243 -8.91 24.29 10.43
CA ASP A 243 -9.65 23.02 10.57
C ASP A 243 -10.72 22.74 9.49
N THR A 244 -10.81 23.53 8.42
CA THR A 244 -11.72 23.24 7.30
C THR A 244 -11.14 22.20 6.33
N ALA A 245 -11.99 21.42 5.68
CA ALA A 245 -11.57 20.51 4.61
C ALA A 245 -11.29 21.23 3.29
N LEU A 246 -10.61 20.55 2.37
CA LEU A 246 -10.43 20.99 0.98
C LEU A 246 -11.79 21.19 0.27
N ILE A 247 -12.73 20.28 0.53
CA ILE A 247 -14.16 20.42 0.21
C ILE A 247 -14.93 20.40 1.52
N GLU A 248 -15.40 21.57 1.94
CA GLU A 248 -16.15 21.74 3.18
C GLU A 248 -17.60 22.09 2.86
N ALA A 249 -18.55 21.36 3.44
CA ALA A 249 -19.96 21.68 3.35
C ALA A 249 -20.63 21.75 4.71
N LYS A 250 -21.31 22.86 5.00
CA LYS A 250 -22.08 23.01 6.24
C LYS A 250 -23.45 22.34 6.19
N ASP A 251 -23.93 22.05 4.97
CA ASP A 251 -25.17 21.32 4.70
C ASP A 251 -24.93 20.10 3.79
N ASP A 252 -26.02 19.44 3.39
CA ASP A 252 -26.01 18.20 2.61
C ASP A 252 -25.17 18.30 1.33
N LEU A 253 -24.26 17.33 1.17
CA LEU A 253 -23.40 17.22 0.01
C LEU A 253 -23.67 15.92 -0.75
N THR A 254 -23.99 16.03 -2.05
CA THR A 254 -24.14 14.85 -2.92
C THR A 254 -23.11 14.85 -4.05
N ILE A 255 -22.33 13.78 -4.19
CA ILE A 255 -21.44 13.57 -5.34
C ILE A 255 -22.05 12.53 -6.30
N LYS A 256 -22.00 12.84 -7.60
CA LYS A 256 -22.62 12.04 -8.67
C LYS A 256 -21.71 11.97 -9.88
N GLY A 257 -21.82 10.89 -10.66
CA GLY A 257 -21.27 10.83 -12.01
C GLY A 257 -22.26 11.39 -13.03
N GLY A 258 -21.78 11.64 -14.25
CA GLY A 258 -22.62 11.82 -15.43
C GLY A 258 -23.41 10.55 -15.78
N ASP A 259 -24.19 10.63 -16.86
CA ASP A 259 -25.11 9.56 -17.28
C ASP A 259 -24.41 8.22 -17.56
N LEU A 260 -23.17 8.25 -18.07
CA LEU A 260 -22.35 7.06 -18.33
C LEU A 260 -21.46 6.68 -17.12
N GLY A 261 -21.34 7.53 -16.11
CA GLY A 261 -20.49 7.32 -14.94
C GLY A 261 -18.99 7.28 -15.24
N THR A 262 -18.55 7.84 -16.38
CA THR A 262 -17.15 7.75 -16.84
C THR A 262 -16.27 8.91 -16.36
N GLY A 263 -16.87 9.98 -15.85
CA GLY A 263 -16.14 11.13 -15.31
C GLY A 263 -15.29 10.77 -14.10
N ILE A 264 -14.08 11.35 -14.02
CA ILE A 264 -13.10 11.14 -12.96
C ILE A 264 -12.99 12.41 -12.11
N LEU A 265 -13.01 12.25 -10.79
CA LEU A 265 -12.74 13.28 -9.79
C LEU A 265 -11.56 12.82 -8.93
N ASN A 266 -10.41 13.44 -9.11
CA ASN A 266 -9.21 13.26 -8.30
C ASN A 266 -9.15 14.34 -7.21
N ILE A 267 -9.00 13.93 -5.96
CA ILE A 267 -8.89 14.82 -4.80
C ILE A 267 -7.59 14.48 -4.08
N THR A 268 -6.68 15.45 -3.98
CA THR A 268 -5.41 15.30 -3.26
C THR A 268 -5.36 16.31 -2.13
N ALA A 269 -5.46 15.85 -0.89
CA ALA A 269 -5.36 16.69 0.30
C ALA A 269 -4.00 16.47 0.97
N ASN A 270 -3.06 17.37 0.69
CA ASN A 270 -1.70 17.32 1.21
C ASN A 270 -1.65 17.61 2.71
N THR A 271 -2.50 18.52 3.20
CA THR A 271 -2.48 19.00 4.59
C THR A 271 -3.83 18.94 5.29
N GLN A 272 -4.92 19.14 4.54
CA GLN A 272 -6.29 19.16 5.07
C GLN A 272 -6.96 17.78 5.02
N ASN A 273 -8.12 17.65 5.67
CA ASN A 273 -9.07 16.58 5.32
C ASN A 273 -9.61 16.82 3.90
N ALA A 274 -9.94 15.76 3.18
CA ALA A 274 -10.39 15.91 1.79
C ALA A 274 -11.85 16.41 1.71
N ILE A 275 -12.81 15.68 2.27
CA ILE A 275 -14.24 16.06 2.27
C ILE A 275 -14.80 16.03 3.70
N ILE A 276 -15.31 17.18 4.17
CA ILE A 276 -16.08 17.28 5.41
C ILE A 276 -17.46 17.85 5.12
N CYS A 277 -18.50 17.21 5.67
CA CYS A 277 -19.87 17.69 5.65
C CYS A 277 -20.46 17.68 7.07
N ASN A 278 -21.07 18.79 7.49
CA ASN A 278 -21.72 18.90 8.79
C ASN A 278 -23.10 18.22 8.87
N ASN A 279 -23.63 17.73 7.75
CA ASN A 279 -24.85 16.92 7.68
C ASN A 279 -24.55 15.58 6.96
N ASP A 280 -25.24 15.30 5.85
CA ASP A 280 -25.17 14.04 5.11
C ASP A 280 -24.26 14.15 3.89
N VAL A 281 -23.33 13.21 3.76
CA VAL A 281 -22.64 12.94 2.49
C VAL A 281 -23.37 11.84 1.75
N LYS A 282 -23.63 12.05 0.46
CA LYS A 282 -24.26 11.05 -0.41
C LYS A 282 -23.46 10.88 -1.70
N ILE A 283 -23.02 9.66 -2.00
CA ILE A 283 -22.34 9.31 -3.25
C ILE A 283 -23.26 8.39 -4.04
N THR A 284 -23.53 8.75 -5.30
CA THR A 284 -24.46 7.99 -6.15
C THR A 284 -23.85 7.49 -7.45
N GLY A 285 -22.61 7.88 -7.77
CA GLY A 285 -21.93 7.51 -9.01
C GLY A 285 -20.65 8.29 -9.25
N GLY A 286 -19.98 8.02 -10.37
CA GLY A 286 -18.71 8.64 -10.78
C GLY A 286 -17.49 7.82 -10.37
N ASN A 287 -16.32 8.17 -10.93
CA ASN A 287 -15.03 7.62 -10.53
C ASN A 287 -14.34 8.64 -9.60
N ILE A 288 -14.25 8.34 -8.31
CA ILE A 288 -13.74 9.27 -7.29
C ILE A 288 -12.46 8.67 -6.71
N ASN A 289 -11.35 9.39 -6.85
CA ASN A 289 -10.05 9.02 -6.29
C ASN A 289 -9.67 10.06 -5.24
N ILE A 290 -9.37 9.62 -4.01
CA ILE A 290 -9.00 10.50 -2.90
C ILE A 290 -7.67 10.05 -2.32
N THR A 291 -6.73 10.98 -2.20
CA THR A 291 -5.46 10.77 -1.50
C THR A 291 -5.31 11.85 -0.44
N THR A 292 -4.97 11.44 0.79
CA THR A 292 -4.56 12.38 1.85
C THR A 292 -3.13 12.07 2.25
N LEU A 293 -2.28 13.08 2.49
CA LEU A 293 -0.83 12.87 2.69
C LEU A 293 -0.32 13.31 4.08
N ASN A 294 -1.18 13.87 4.94
CA ASN A 294 -0.75 14.37 6.24
C ASN A 294 -0.77 13.26 7.30
N GLU A 295 0.36 12.54 7.40
CA GLU A 295 0.57 11.48 8.38
C GLU A 295 0.51 11.97 9.83
N THR A 296 0.85 13.25 10.07
CA THR A 296 0.93 13.82 11.43
C THR A 296 -0.46 14.03 12.01
N ASP A 297 -1.34 14.65 11.23
CA ASP A 297 -2.71 14.96 11.68
C ASP A 297 -3.70 13.83 11.35
N LYS A 298 -3.25 12.81 10.60
CA LYS A 298 -4.06 11.66 10.16
C LYS A 298 -5.36 12.11 9.50
N THR A 299 -5.22 12.82 8.40
CA THR A 299 -6.36 13.44 7.69
C THR A 299 -7.32 12.40 7.11
N ASP A 300 -8.61 12.60 7.39
CA ASP A 300 -9.73 11.78 6.91
C ASP A 300 -10.03 12.08 5.42
N ALA A 301 -10.41 11.06 4.65
CA ALA A 301 -10.81 11.23 3.25
C ALA A 301 -12.26 11.74 3.11
N ILE A 302 -13.23 11.03 3.69
CA ILE A 302 -14.64 11.44 3.67
C ILE A 302 -15.21 11.41 5.09
N LYS A 303 -15.72 12.54 5.56
CA LYS A 303 -16.35 12.65 6.87
C LYS A 303 -17.70 13.38 6.80
N GLY A 304 -18.76 12.63 7.02
CA GLY A 304 -20.08 13.18 7.35
C GLY A 304 -20.26 13.32 8.85
N LYS A 305 -21.01 14.32 9.30
CA LYS A 305 -21.40 14.41 10.71
C LYS A 305 -22.58 13.51 11.00
N THR A 306 -23.65 13.64 10.21
CA THR A 306 -24.90 12.91 10.42
C THR A 306 -24.84 11.55 9.75
N SER A 307 -24.53 11.48 8.45
CA SER A 307 -24.38 10.19 7.76
C SER A 307 -23.44 10.25 6.56
N VAL A 308 -22.98 9.06 6.13
CA VAL A 308 -22.37 8.88 4.80
C VAL A 308 -23.10 7.74 4.09
N ASN A 309 -23.63 8.02 2.90
CA ASN A 309 -24.43 7.08 2.11
C ASN A 309 -23.79 6.84 0.75
N VAL A 310 -23.36 5.61 0.47
CA VAL A 310 -22.83 5.20 -0.84
C VAL A 310 -23.86 4.32 -1.56
N LYS A 311 -24.30 4.78 -2.73
CA LYS A 311 -25.32 4.14 -3.56
C LYS A 311 -24.83 3.74 -4.95
N GLY A 312 -23.53 3.86 -5.21
CA GLY A 312 -22.92 3.58 -6.51
C GLY A 312 -21.62 4.36 -6.73
N GLY A 313 -20.98 4.12 -7.87
CA GLY A 313 -19.71 4.73 -8.26
C GLY A 313 -18.50 3.84 -7.99
N LYS A 314 -17.34 4.24 -8.52
CA LYS A 314 -16.04 3.65 -8.22
C LYS A 314 -15.26 4.61 -7.31
N ILE A 315 -14.99 4.19 -6.09
CA ILE A 315 -14.36 5.03 -5.07
C ILE A 315 -13.03 4.38 -4.68
N THR A 316 -11.93 5.09 -4.89
CA THR A 316 -10.57 4.66 -4.50
C THR A 316 -10.02 5.66 -3.50
N ILE A 317 -9.61 5.20 -2.31
CA ILE A 317 -9.11 6.04 -1.22
C ILE A 317 -7.75 5.51 -0.74
N ASP A 318 -6.76 6.40 -0.64
CA ASP A 318 -5.51 6.19 0.12
C ASP A 318 -5.39 7.33 1.15
N SER A 319 -5.72 7.06 2.41
CA SER A 319 -5.83 8.07 3.46
C SER A 319 -4.92 7.78 4.65
N GLU A 320 -4.41 8.83 5.30
CA GLU A 320 -3.62 8.72 6.54
C GLU A 320 -4.52 8.62 7.78
N GLY A 321 -5.73 9.18 7.70
CA GLY A 321 -6.80 9.02 8.67
C GLY A 321 -7.81 7.96 8.27
N ASP A 322 -9.08 8.22 8.57
CA ASP A 322 -10.19 7.33 8.21
C ASP A 322 -10.55 7.48 6.73
N GLY A 323 -10.94 6.37 6.10
CA GLY A 323 -11.39 6.38 4.71
C GLY A 323 -12.78 7.00 4.57
N ILE A 324 -13.79 6.31 5.11
CA ILE A 324 -15.18 6.79 5.15
C ILE A 324 -15.66 6.85 6.61
N LYS A 325 -16.14 8.00 7.05
CA LYS A 325 -16.50 8.25 8.44
C LYS A 325 -17.83 8.97 8.61
N SER A 326 -18.67 8.46 9.50
CA SER A 326 -19.71 9.27 10.16
C SER A 326 -19.31 9.54 11.61
N SER A 327 -19.30 10.81 12.02
CA SER A 327 -18.87 11.19 13.37
C SER A 327 -19.98 11.26 14.42
N LYS A 328 -21.26 11.21 14.01
CA LYS A 328 -22.42 11.20 14.91
C LYS A 328 -23.55 10.26 14.50
N GLY A 329 -23.54 9.67 13.31
CA GLY A 329 -24.59 8.74 12.90
C GLY A 329 -24.07 7.56 12.08
N ASN A 330 -24.81 7.19 11.04
CA ASN A 330 -24.64 5.94 10.31
C ASN A 330 -23.73 6.09 9.07
N VAL A 331 -23.19 4.95 8.64
CA VAL A 331 -22.63 4.78 7.30
C VAL A 331 -23.44 3.69 6.60
N GLU A 332 -23.97 3.98 5.42
CA GLU A 332 -24.76 3.05 4.62
C GLU A 332 -24.11 2.84 3.25
N ILE A 333 -23.87 1.58 2.88
CA ILE A 333 -23.36 1.20 1.57
C ILE A 333 -24.35 0.22 0.94
N SER A 334 -24.92 0.62 -0.19
CA SER A 334 -25.95 -0.14 -0.90
C SER A 334 -25.51 -0.60 -2.30
N ASP A 335 -24.52 0.07 -2.89
CA ASP A 335 -23.89 -0.32 -4.15
C ASP A 335 -22.55 0.42 -4.34
N GLY A 336 -21.80 0.08 -5.39
CA GLY A 336 -20.53 0.71 -5.79
C GLY A 336 -19.33 -0.21 -5.69
N THR A 337 -18.22 0.17 -6.32
CA THR A 337 -16.91 -0.48 -6.19
C THR A 337 -16.02 0.39 -5.32
N ILE A 338 -15.66 -0.07 -4.13
CA ILE A 338 -15.01 0.73 -3.09
C ILE A 338 -13.70 0.08 -2.67
N VAL A 339 -12.59 0.79 -2.83
CA VAL A 339 -11.24 0.33 -2.51
C VAL A 339 -10.60 1.36 -1.58
N ILE A 340 -10.31 0.97 -0.34
CA ILE A 340 -9.81 1.88 0.71
C ILE A 340 -8.55 1.30 1.33
N LYS A 341 -7.48 2.09 1.30
CA LYS A 341 -6.29 1.97 2.13
C LYS A 341 -6.32 3.14 3.13
N ALA A 342 -6.38 2.84 4.42
CA ALA A 342 -6.50 3.87 5.47
C ALA A 342 -5.43 3.71 6.57
N GLY A 343 -4.90 4.81 7.10
CA GLY A 343 -4.01 4.86 8.27
C GLY A 343 -4.75 4.77 9.62
N SER A 344 -6.08 4.74 9.60
CA SER A 344 -6.96 4.52 10.76
C SER A 344 -8.07 3.52 10.38
N ASP A 345 -9.35 3.88 10.52
CA ASP A 345 -10.51 3.06 10.16
C ASP A 345 -10.78 3.18 8.65
N ALA A 346 -10.80 2.06 7.90
CA ALA A 346 -11.19 2.15 6.50
C ALA A 346 -12.66 2.59 6.37
N ILE A 347 -13.55 2.09 7.22
CA ILE A 347 -14.93 2.60 7.36
C ILE A 347 -15.32 2.68 8.84
N GLN A 348 -15.76 3.86 9.29
CA GLN A 348 -16.20 4.10 10.67
C GLN A 348 -17.60 4.72 10.71
N ALA A 349 -18.51 4.07 11.42
CA ALA A 349 -19.80 4.65 11.81
C ALA A 349 -19.83 4.97 13.31
N GLU A 350 -20.70 5.88 13.72
CA GLU A 350 -20.98 6.11 15.14
C GLU A 350 -22.10 5.17 15.61
N THR A 351 -23.25 5.17 14.92
CA THR A 351 -24.47 4.50 15.39
C THR A 351 -24.82 3.21 14.65
N GLU A 352 -24.55 3.11 13.35
CA GLU A 352 -24.77 1.90 12.57
C GLU A 352 -23.90 1.90 11.31
N LEU A 353 -23.27 0.77 11.01
CA LEU A 353 -22.68 0.50 9.69
C LEU A 353 -23.52 -0.55 8.97
N LEU A 354 -24.21 -0.17 7.90
CA LEU A 354 -25.02 -1.06 7.08
C LEU A 354 -24.39 -1.27 5.70
N ILE A 355 -24.05 -2.52 5.39
CA ILE A 355 -23.58 -2.93 4.07
C ILE A 355 -24.62 -3.87 3.47
N SER A 356 -25.33 -3.39 2.44
CA SER A 356 -26.40 -4.13 1.75
C SER A 356 -26.06 -4.50 0.30
N GLY A 357 -24.96 -3.97 -0.24
CA GLY A 357 -24.49 -4.26 -1.59
C GLY A 357 -23.12 -3.64 -1.87
N GLY A 358 -22.70 -3.70 -3.12
CA GLY A 358 -21.39 -3.23 -3.59
C GLY A 358 -20.28 -4.28 -3.57
N ASP A 359 -19.13 -3.88 -4.10
CA ASP A 359 -17.87 -4.61 -4.13
C ASP A 359 -16.82 -3.82 -3.34
N ILE A 360 -16.54 -4.25 -2.11
CA ILE A 360 -15.84 -3.46 -1.09
C ILE A 360 -14.53 -4.15 -0.68
N GLN A 361 -13.45 -3.37 -0.65
CA GLN A 361 -12.15 -3.72 -0.09
C GLN A 361 -11.72 -2.61 0.87
N ALA A 362 -11.85 -2.86 2.17
CA ALA A 362 -11.64 -1.89 3.25
C ALA A 362 -10.43 -2.31 4.11
N CYS A 363 -9.24 -1.83 3.74
CA CYS A 363 -7.98 -2.15 4.42
C CYS A 363 -7.51 -0.95 5.25
N GLY A 364 -7.61 -1.03 6.58
CA GLY A 364 -7.10 0.00 7.48
C GLY A 364 -6.21 -0.58 8.57
N ASP A 365 -5.65 0.28 9.42
CA ASP A 365 -5.16 -0.17 10.74
C ASP A 365 -6.31 -0.86 11.50
N LYS A 366 -7.50 -0.34 11.20
CA LYS A 366 -8.82 -0.75 11.62
C LYS A 366 -9.66 -0.96 10.35
N GLY A 367 -10.33 -2.11 10.24
CA GLY A 367 -11.03 -2.48 9.01
C GLY A 367 -12.36 -1.73 8.89
N ILE A 368 -13.38 -2.25 9.57
CA ILE A 368 -14.69 -1.61 9.67
C ILE A 368 -15.10 -1.50 11.13
N THR A 369 -15.63 -0.33 11.52
CA THR A 369 -16.05 -0.09 12.90
C THR A 369 -17.40 0.59 13.01
N CYS A 370 -18.05 0.33 14.15
CA CYS A 370 -19.18 1.10 14.65
C CYS A 370 -18.95 1.35 16.14
N LYS A 371 -18.84 2.61 16.57
CA LYS A 371 -18.39 2.94 17.94
C LYS A 371 -19.45 2.70 19.02
N GLU A 372 -20.68 3.13 18.78
CA GLU A 372 -21.78 3.12 19.75
C GLU A 372 -22.92 2.17 19.33
N GLY A 373 -22.72 1.37 18.28
CA GLY A 373 -23.79 0.58 17.67
C GLY A 373 -23.33 -0.68 16.94
N THR A 374 -24.07 -1.08 15.91
CA THR A 374 -23.91 -2.39 15.24
C THR A 374 -23.39 -2.29 13.82
N ILE A 375 -22.63 -3.32 13.43
CA ILE A 375 -22.26 -3.57 12.03
C ILE A 375 -23.20 -4.64 11.47
N ASN A 376 -23.93 -4.30 10.39
CA ASN A 376 -24.89 -5.16 9.72
C ASN A 376 -24.49 -5.40 8.26
N ILE A 377 -24.17 -6.65 7.93
CA ILE A 377 -23.85 -7.07 6.55
C ILE A 377 -25.00 -7.92 6.02
N THR A 378 -25.72 -7.38 5.03
CA THR A 378 -26.92 -7.98 4.45
C THR A 378 -26.76 -8.35 2.97
N GLY A 379 -25.71 -7.86 2.30
CA GLY A 379 -25.41 -8.16 0.90
C GLY A 379 -24.04 -7.65 0.45
N GLY A 380 -23.71 -7.89 -0.82
CA GLY A 380 -22.47 -7.40 -1.46
C GLY A 380 -21.25 -8.30 -1.27
N GLU A 381 -20.13 -7.94 -1.88
CA GLU A 381 -18.83 -8.57 -1.66
C GLU A 381 -17.96 -7.68 -0.77
N LEU A 382 -17.42 -8.22 0.31
CA LEU A 382 -16.65 -7.48 1.31
C LEU A 382 -15.37 -8.23 1.68
N LEU A 383 -14.24 -7.56 1.49
CA LEU A 383 -13.02 -7.78 2.26
C LEU A 383 -12.82 -6.59 3.20
N ALA A 384 -12.79 -6.81 4.51
CA ALA A 384 -12.27 -5.81 5.45
C ALA A 384 -11.07 -6.39 6.18
N THR A 385 -9.95 -5.69 6.22
CA THR A 385 -8.73 -6.14 6.91
C THR A 385 -8.24 -5.12 7.91
N ALA A 386 -7.66 -5.60 9.01
CA ALA A 386 -7.15 -4.75 10.09
C ALA A 386 -5.84 -5.31 10.66
N SER A 387 -4.95 -4.43 11.14
CA SER A 387 -3.81 -4.82 11.98
C SER A 387 -4.18 -4.93 13.46
N ASP A 388 -5.18 -4.15 13.90
CA ASP A 388 -5.73 -4.16 15.27
C ASP A 388 -7.06 -4.95 15.32
N ASN A 389 -7.37 -5.63 16.43
CA ASN A 389 -8.55 -6.49 16.52
C ASN A 389 -9.82 -5.65 16.64
N GLN A 390 -10.78 -5.86 15.75
CA GLN A 390 -12.02 -5.05 15.75
C GLN A 390 -13.31 -5.84 15.59
N CYS A 391 -13.27 -7.16 15.71
CA CYS A 391 -14.48 -7.95 15.50
C CYS A 391 -15.47 -7.91 16.68
N GLU A 392 -15.22 -7.08 17.71
CA GLU A 392 -16.05 -6.99 18.91
C GLU A 392 -17.47 -6.44 18.63
N THR A 393 -17.68 -5.68 17.56
CA THR A 393 -18.98 -5.04 17.24
C THR A 393 -19.75 -5.69 16.09
N LEU A 394 -19.17 -6.71 15.45
CA LEU A 394 -19.88 -7.54 14.47
C LEU A 394 -20.78 -8.52 15.23
N SER A 395 -22.04 -8.13 15.45
CA SER A 395 -22.99 -8.89 16.29
C SER A 395 -24.06 -9.63 15.49
N SER A 396 -24.37 -9.17 14.27
CA SER A 396 -25.31 -9.82 13.35
C SER A 396 -24.93 -9.63 11.89
N THR A 397 -25.03 -10.69 11.09
CA THR A 397 -24.93 -10.62 9.63
C THR A 397 -26.05 -11.47 9.03
N ASP A 398 -26.82 -10.90 8.10
CA ASP A 398 -27.81 -11.67 7.34
C ASP A 398 -27.14 -12.43 6.19
N GLN A 399 -26.11 -11.82 5.59
CA GLN A 399 -25.21 -12.51 4.67
C GLN A 399 -24.14 -13.28 5.46
N ALA A 400 -23.72 -14.42 4.94
CA ALA A 400 -22.63 -15.21 5.51
C ALA A 400 -21.34 -14.37 5.58
N ALA A 401 -20.73 -14.32 6.77
CA ALA A 401 -19.44 -13.69 7.00
C ALA A 401 -18.48 -14.66 7.70
N ILE A 402 -17.21 -14.56 7.33
CA ILE A 402 -16.09 -15.29 7.90
C ILE A 402 -15.21 -14.27 8.61
N VAL A 403 -14.92 -14.50 9.87
CA VAL A 403 -13.98 -13.69 10.64
C VAL A 403 -12.69 -14.50 10.84
N LEU A 404 -11.59 -13.98 10.32
CA LEU A 404 -10.25 -14.57 10.40
C LEU A 404 -9.45 -13.76 11.41
N ASP A 405 -8.94 -14.43 12.44
CA ASP A 405 -8.02 -13.87 13.44
C ASP A 405 -6.70 -14.64 13.34
N PHE A 406 -5.74 -14.05 12.64
CA PHE A 406 -4.45 -14.68 12.40
C PHE A 406 -3.53 -14.51 13.62
N THR A 407 -2.77 -15.55 13.94
CA THR A 407 -1.76 -15.48 15.01
C THR A 407 -0.65 -14.47 14.68
N LYS A 408 -0.21 -14.45 13.41
CA LYS A 408 0.80 -13.54 12.86
C LYS A 408 0.14 -12.45 12.00
N GLN A 409 0.75 -11.27 11.97
CA GLN A 409 0.42 -10.22 11.01
C GLN A 409 1.06 -10.51 9.65
N TRP A 410 0.26 -10.52 8.60
CA TRP A 410 0.68 -10.68 7.21
C TRP A 410 1.06 -9.34 6.58
N SER A 411 2.01 -9.34 5.66
CA SER A 411 2.36 -8.17 4.82
C SER A 411 1.25 -7.89 3.78
N LYS A 412 1.20 -6.68 3.21
CA LYS A 412 0.30 -6.38 2.09
C LYS A 412 0.49 -7.34 0.90
N ASN A 413 -0.45 -7.32 -0.03
CA ASN A 413 -0.50 -8.15 -1.24
C ASN A 413 -0.62 -9.66 -0.99
N ASN A 414 -0.73 -10.10 0.26
CA ASN A 414 -1.06 -11.47 0.59
C ASN A 414 -2.55 -11.74 0.39
N PRO A 415 -2.96 -12.59 -0.57
CA PRO A 415 -4.37 -12.82 -0.86
C PRO A 415 -5.09 -13.48 0.30
N ILE A 416 -6.37 -13.13 0.44
CA ILE A 416 -7.35 -13.93 1.16
C ILE A 416 -8.30 -14.50 0.13
N ALA A 417 -8.32 -15.82 0.07
CA ALA A 417 -9.14 -16.57 -0.83
C ALA A 417 -9.95 -17.64 -0.12
N VAL A 418 -11.12 -17.91 -0.69
CA VAL A 418 -12.03 -18.93 -0.19
C VAL A 418 -12.43 -19.81 -1.36
N THR A 419 -12.36 -21.12 -1.15
CA THR A 419 -12.85 -22.13 -2.10
C THR A 419 -13.92 -23.01 -1.48
N ASP A 420 -14.81 -23.53 -2.33
CA ASP A 420 -15.77 -24.55 -1.92
C ASP A 420 -15.14 -25.96 -1.87
N SER A 421 -15.93 -26.97 -1.50
CA SER A 421 -15.49 -28.38 -1.44
C SER A 421 -14.97 -28.96 -2.77
N SER A 422 -15.27 -28.32 -3.91
CA SER A 422 -14.78 -28.69 -5.24
C SER A 422 -13.50 -27.95 -5.65
N LYS A 423 -12.92 -27.15 -4.75
CA LYS A 423 -11.80 -26.21 -4.99
C LYS A 423 -12.17 -25.03 -5.90
N LYS A 424 -13.45 -24.80 -6.18
CA LYS A 424 -13.85 -23.61 -6.95
C LYS A 424 -13.70 -22.37 -6.07
N VAL A 425 -13.05 -21.34 -6.61
CA VAL A 425 -12.91 -20.03 -5.96
C VAL A 425 -14.28 -19.37 -5.82
N VAL A 426 -14.63 -19.00 -4.59
CA VAL A 426 -15.86 -18.27 -4.25
C VAL A 426 -15.58 -16.86 -3.73
N PHE A 427 -14.33 -16.58 -3.35
CA PHE A 427 -13.84 -15.26 -2.97
C PHE A 427 -12.32 -15.21 -3.18
N ASP A 428 -11.78 -14.10 -3.67
CA ASP A 428 -10.34 -13.92 -3.86
C ASP A 428 -9.96 -12.45 -3.99
N LYS A 429 -9.26 -11.92 -2.99
CA LYS A 429 -8.79 -10.53 -3.00
C LYS A 429 -7.43 -10.42 -2.32
N ASN A 430 -6.53 -9.64 -2.95
CA ASN A 430 -5.28 -9.19 -2.31
C ASN A 430 -5.58 -8.18 -1.20
N THR A 431 -4.62 -7.93 -0.31
CA THR A 431 -4.73 -6.90 0.73
C THR A 431 -3.90 -5.68 0.36
N LEU A 432 -4.36 -4.48 0.74
CA LEU A 432 -3.67 -3.22 0.42
C LEU A 432 -2.70 -2.78 1.53
N LYS A 433 -2.81 -3.39 2.71
CA LYS A 433 -1.97 -3.17 3.90
C LYS A 433 -1.72 -4.51 4.59
N LYS A 434 -0.76 -4.50 5.53
CA LYS A 434 -0.57 -5.56 6.50
C LYS A 434 -1.84 -5.81 7.29
N TYR A 435 -2.07 -7.06 7.66
CA TYR A 435 -3.28 -7.45 8.36
C TYR A 435 -3.06 -8.62 9.30
N ARG A 436 -3.74 -8.57 10.43
CA ARG A 436 -3.88 -9.68 11.38
C ARG A 436 -5.32 -10.20 11.42
N TYR A 437 -6.28 -9.37 11.04
CA TYR A 437 -7.69 -9.71 11.04
C TYR A 437 -8.26 -9.52 9.65
N ALA A 438 -9.21 -10.37 9.29
CA ALA A 438 -9.99 -10.18 8.09
C ALA A 438 -11.46 -10.59 8.27
N ILE A 439 -12.35 -9.80 7.69
CA ILE A 439 -13.76 -10.13 7.52
C ILE A 439 -13.97 -10.37 6.03
N VAL A 440 -14.47 -11.56 5.70
CA VAL A 440 -14.83 -11.95 4.34
C VAL A 440 -16.32 -12.21 4.30
N SER A 441 -17.06 -11.46 3.48
CA SER A 441 -18.47 -11.73 3.18
C SER A 441 -18.67 -11.71 1.67
N SER A 442 -19.45 -12.66 1.16
CA SER A 442 -19.75 -12.75 -0.26
C SER A 442 -21.10 -13.45 -0.44
N PRO A 443 -21.88 -13.10 -1.49
CA PRO A 443 -23.12 -13.80 -1.81
C PRO A 443 -22.90 -15.28 -2.17
N SER A 444 -21.66 -15.65 -2.52
CA SER A 444 -21.25 -17.04 -2.79
C SER A 444 -21.04 -17.87 -1.52
N LEU A 445 -21.04 -17.23 -0.35
CA LEU A 445 -20.96 -17.90 0.95
C LEU A 445 -22.36 -18.23 1.47
N SER A 446 -22.54 -19.44 1.96
CA SER A 446 -23.80 -19.93 2.51
C SER A 446 -23.62 -20.32 3.97
N SER A 447 -24.45 -19.73 4.84
CA SER A 447 -24.44 -20.04 6.28
C SER A 447 -24.60 -21.54 6.50
N GLY A 448 -23.75 -22.10 7.36
CA GLY A 448 -23.70 -23.51 7.66
C GLY A 448 -22.91 -24.39 6.68
N THR A 449 -22.38 -23.83 5.59
CA THR A 449 -21.57 -24.57 4.60
C THR A 449 -20.08 -24.52 4.95
N SER A 450 -19.37 -25.62 4.70
CA SER A 450 -17.92 -25.72 4.88
C SER A 450 -17.18 -25.16 3.66
N TYR A 451 -16.18 -24.33 3.93
CA TYR A 451 -15.27 -23.74 2.94
C TYR A 451 -13.82 -23.95 3.35
N ARG A 452 -12.93 -23.79 2.37
CA ARG A 452 -11.49 -23.77 2.59
C ARG A 452 -10.95 -22.36 2.37
N VAL A 453 -10.32 -21.80 3.40
CA VAL A 453 -9.64 -20.49 3.31
C VAL A 453 -8.17 -20.69 2.98
N TYR A 454 -7.66 -19.87 2.08
CA TYR A 454 -6.25 -19.69 1.81
C TYR A 454 -5.92 -18.25 2.14
N ALA A 455 -5.04 -18.04 3.11
CA ALA A 455 -4.61 -16.72 3.52
C ALA A 455 -3.17 -16.79 4.00
N GLY A 456 -2.45 -15.70 3.82
CA GLY A 456 -1.05 -15.58 4.19
C GLY A 456 -0.05 -15.97 3.10
N GLY A 457 1.22 -15.76 3.44
CA GLY A 457 2.39 -15.85 2.58
C GLY A 457 3.15 -17.16 2.65
N ILE A 458 4.40 -17.13 2.18
CA ILE A 458 5.32 -18.28 2.06
C ILE A 458 5.64 -19.05 3.33
N GLU A 459 5.19 -18.56 4.47
CA GLU A 459 5.32 -19.28 5.72
C GLU A 459 4.15 -20.20 5.93
N THR A 460 2.90 -19.89 5.56
CA THR A 460 1.76 -20.72 6.00
C THR A 460 0.54 -20.63 5.07
N LEU A 461 0.39 -21.58 4.14
CA LEU A 461 -0.92 -21.81 3.55
C LEU A 461 -1.70 -22.81 4.41
N ALA A 462 -2.27 -22.32 5.51
CA ALA A 462 -3.13 -23.11 6.36
C ALA A 462 -4.55 -23.12 5.79
N SER A 463 -4.90 -24.16 5.06
CA SER A 463 -6.30 -24.43 4.73
C SER A 463 -7.04 -24.84 5.99
N ALA A 464 -7.94 -23.99 6.50
CA ALA A 464 -8.89 -24.36 7.54
C ALA A 464 -10.25 -24.67 6.89
N ASP A 465 -10.83 -25.81 7.27
CA ASP A 465 -12.25 -26.04 7.04
C ASP A 465 -13.03 -25.15 8.01
N ILE A 466 -13.71 -24.15 7.46
CA ILE A 466 -14.50 -23.19 8.22
C ILE A 466 -15.97 -23.29 7.84
N LYS A 467 -16.85 -23.05 8.80
CA LYS A 467 -18.30 -22.98 8.59
C LYS A 467 -18.74 -21.52 8.62
N ALA A 468 -19.24 -21.02 7.50
CA ALA A 468 -19.81 -19.67 7.48
C ALA A 468 -20.99 -19.57 8.45
N GLY A 469 -21.15 -18.45 9.16
CA GLY A 469 -22.21 -18.27 10.17
C GLY A 469 -22.28 -16.85 10.71
N THR A 470 -23.13 -16.63 11.72
CA THR A 470 -23.17 -15.39 12.51
C THR A 470 -21.99 -15.38 13.47
N PRO A 471 -21.17 -14.32 13.42
CA PRO A 471 -19.76 -14.35 13.07
C PRO A 471 -18.99 -15.48 13.76
N ALA A 472 -18.49 -16.41 12.93
CA ALA A 472 -17.59 -17.46 13.40
C ALA A 472 -16.16 -16.93 13.29
N ALA A 473 -15.55 -16.62 14.44
CA ALA A 473 -14.14 -16.28 14.54
C ALA A 473 -13.29 -17.54 14.44
N TYR A 474 -12.34 -17.55 13.52
CA TYR A 474 -11.39 -18.63 13.33
C TYR A 474 -9.99 -18.19 13.70
N THR A 475 -9.52 -18.66 14.86
CA THR A 475 -8.15 -18.43 15.37
C THR A 475 -7.16 -19.50 14.91
N ASN A 476 -7.66 -20.61 14.35
CA ASN A 476 -6.86 -21.76 13.94
C ASN A 476 -6.46 -21.71 12.45
N VAL A 477 -6.71 -20.59 11.77
CA VAL A 477 -6.19 -20.36 10.43
C VAL A 477 -4.73 -19.95 10.61
N ASN A 478 -3.90 -20.98 10.73
CA ASN A 478 -2.46 -20.95 10.93
C ASN A 478 -1.93 -20.84 12.40
N ASN A 479 -1.13 -21.83 12.79
CA ASN A 479 -1.09 -22.39 14.14
C ASN A 479 0.30 -22.37 14.83
N THR A 480 1.26 -21.55 14.41
CA THR A 480 2.52 -21.43 15.18
C THR A 480 3.12 -20.03 15.16
N ASP A 481 3.55 -19.55 16.33
CA ASP A 481 4.43 -18.38 16.55
C ASP A 481 5.88 -18.61 16.05
N SER A 482 6.13 -19.63 15.22
CA SER A 482 7.48 -19.94 14.77
C SER A 482 7.93 -18.93 13.72
N ALA A 483 9.08 -18.31 13.93
CA ALA A 483 9.77 -17.50 12.93
C ALA A 483 10.47 -18.37 11.86
N ASP A 484 10.38 -19.70 11.95
CA ASP A 484 11.05 -20.60 11.03
C ASP A 484 10.29 -20.72 9.70
N LEU A 485 11.03 -20.58 8.60
CA LEU A 485 10.52 -20.85 7.26
C LEU A 485 10.06 -22.30 7.17
N LEU A 486 8.76 -22.56 6.95
CA LEU A 486 8.23 -23.94 6.93
C LEU A 486 8.85 -24.82 5.85
N TYR A 487 9.24 -24.21 4.72
CA TYR A 487 9.95 -24.91 3.65
C TYR A 487 11.47 -24.93 3.84
N GLY A 488 12.02 -24.28 4.88
CA GLY A 488 13.46 -24.14 5.11
C GLY A 488 14.19 -25.49 5.15
N ASP A 489 13.54 -26.52 5.69
CA ASP A 489 14.02 -27.90 5.70
C ASP A 489 14.37 -28.45 4.31
N LEU A 490 13.78 -27.93 3.22
CA LEU A 490 14.06 -28.33 1.84
C LEU A 490 15.43 -27.86 1.34
N PHE A 491 16.01 -26.89 2.02
CA PHE A 491 17.32 -26.33 1.69
C PHE A 491 18.38 -26.71 2.73
N ASP A 492 18.12 -27.77 3.51
CA ASP A 492 19.08 -28.32 4.47
C ASP A 492 20.30 -28.91 3.74
N GLN A 493 21.41 -28.17 3.79
CA GLN A 493 22.66 -28.56 3.14
C GLN A 493 23.38 -29.75 3.80
N SER A 494 22.86 -30.33 4.90
CA SER A 494 23.46 -31.51 5.54
C SER A 494 23.05 -32.84 4.89
N LYS A 495 22.10 -32.82 3.96
CA LYS A 495 21.58 -34.00 3.26
C LYS A 495 21.29 -33.71 1.78
N ILE A 496 21.02 -34.77 1.02
CA ILE A 496 20.54 -34.67 -0.37
C ILE A 496 19.02 -34.87 -0.37
N HIS A 497 18.31 -33.90 -0.93
CA HIS A 497 16.85 -33.94 -1.09
C HIS A 497 16.43 -34.78 -2.29
N ARG A 498 15.20 -35.28 -2.27
CA ARG A 498 14.61 -35.98 -3.41
C ARG A 498 13.47 -35.15 -4.00
N ILE A 499 13.64 -34.77 -5.26
CA ILE A 499 12.56 -34.20 -6.09
C ILE A 499 12.22 -35.21 -7.17
N GLU A 500 10.98 -35.64 -7.25
CA GLU A 500 10.52 -36.53 -8.31
C GLU A 500 9.49 -35.82 -9.16
N VAL A 501 9.70 -35.81 -10.47
CA VAL A 501 8.78 -35.30 -11.48
C VAL A 501 8.10 -36.48 -12.15
N GLU A 502 6.78 -36.48 -12.13
CA GLU A 502 5.95 -37.42 -12.89
C GLU A 502 5.31 -36.69 -14.06
N MET A 503 5.69 -37.08 -15.28
CA MET A 503 5.25 -36.39 -16.50
C MET A 503 5.28 -37.34 -17.71
N ASP A 504 4.19 -37.31 -18.47
CA ASP A 504 4.12 -37.91 -19.81
C ASP A 504 4.68 -36.93 -20.86
N GLY A 505 5.31 -37.45 -21.92
CA GLY A 505 5.78 -36.61 -23.02
C GLY A 505 7.02 -35.76 -22.71
N TRP A 506 7.85 -36.17 -21.75
CA TRP A 506 9.09 -35.47 -21.36
C TRP A 506 9.98 -35.06 -22.56
N ASP A 507 10.19 -35.96 -23.52
CA ASP A 507 11.01 -35.68 -24.71
C ASP A 507 10.42 -34.56 -25.58
N ASN A 508 9.09 -34.49 -25.68
CA ASN A 508 8.41 -33.43 -26.40
C ASN A 508 8.55 -32.09 -25.67
N PHE A 509 8.40 -32.09 -24.34
CA PHE A 509 8.69 -30.91 -23.53
C PHE A 509 10.12 -30.40 -23.75
N LEU A 510 11.13 -31.26 -23.70
CA LEU A 510 12.53 -30.85 -23.92
C LEU A 510 12.81 -30.35 -25.34
N SER A 511 12.08 -30.82 -26.35
CA SER A 511 12.20 -30.31 -27.73
C SER A 511 11.79 -28.84 -27.87
N HIS A 512 11.03 -28.31 -26.90
CA HIS A 512 10.62 -26.91 -26.80
C HIS A 512 11.41 -26.15 -25.71
N SER A 513 12.60 -26.65 -25.34
CA SER A 513 13.41 -26.08 -24.25
C SER A 513 13.75 -24.58 -24.41
N GLN A 514 13.80 -24.08 -25.65
CA GLN A 514 14.12 -22.68 -25.93
C GLN A 514 12.92 -21.74 -25.74
N ASP A 515 11.69 -22.27 -25.72
CA ASP A 515 10.47 -21.46 -25.61
C ASP A 515 10.21 -21.02 -24.17
N GLU A 516 10.82 -21.71 -23.19
CA GLU A 516 10.65 -21.47 -21.76
C GLU A 516 9.17 -21.50 -21.30
N GLU A 517 8.34 -22.31 -21.95
CA GLU A 517 6.95 -22.49 -21.58
C GLU A 517 6.76 -23.52 -20.46
N TYR A 518 5.75 -23.30 -19.62
CA TYR A 518 5.39 -24.24 -18.55
C TYR A 518 4.52 -25.38 -19.09
N TYR A 519 4.86 -26.60 -18.67
CA TYR A 519 4.10 -27.82 -18.94
C TYR A 519 3.58 -28.42 -17.62
N PRO A 520 2.40 -29.07 -17.62
CA PRO A 520 1.85 -29.71 -16.43
C PRO A 520 2.58 -31.02 -16.09
N CYS A 521 2.84 -31.22 -14.80
CA CYS A 521 3.41 -32.44 -14.22
C CYS A 521 2.90 -32.63 -12.79
N ASN A 522 3.22 -33.76 -12.15
CA ASN A 522 3.14 -33.89 -10.69
C ASN A 522 4.55 -33.90 -10.12
N VAL A 523 4.69 -33.40 -8.89
CA VAL A 523 5.98 -33.34 -8.20
C VAL A 523 5.86 -33.98 -6.82
N ILE A 524 6.84 -34.80 -6.44
CA ILE A 524 7.00 -35.31 -5.08
C ILE A 524 8.28 -34.73 -4.49
N VAL A 525 8.15 -33.96 -3.41
CA VAL A 525 9.27 -33.35 -2.68
C VAL A 525 9.42 -34.08 -1.35
N ASP A 526 10.53 -34.81 -1.16
CA ASP A 526 10.81 -35.60 0.04
C ASP A 526 9.62 -36.48 0.51
N GLY A 527 8.92 -37.08 -0.46
CA GLY A 527 7.75 -37.95 -0.22
C GLY A 527 6.40 -37.22 -0.14
N VAL A 528 6.38 -35.89 -0.16
CA VAL A 528 5.15 -35.08 -0.21
C VAL A 528 4.76 -34.84 -1.66
N ARG A 529 3.63 -35.43 -2.07
CA ARG A 529 3.09 -35.30 -3.43
C ARG A 529 2.31 -34.00 -3.62
N ILE A 530 2.52 -33.37 -4.76
CA ILE A 530 1.84 -32.15 -5.24
C ILE A 530 1.45 -32.39 -6.69
N ASP A 531 0.15 -32.37 -6.99
CA ASP A 531 -0.36 -32.64 -8.34
C ASP A 531 -0.48 -31.34 -9.18
N ASN A 532 -0.48 -31.46 -10.50
CA ASN A 532 -0.77 -30.34 -11.43
C ASN A 532 0.13 -29.10 -11.22
N VAL A 533 1.44 -29.34 -11.15
CA VAL A 533 2.52 -28.36 -11.01
C VAL A 533 3.02 -27.95 -12.40
N GLY A 534 3.51 -26.70 -12.54
CA GLY A 534 4.19 -26.25 -13.74
C GLY A 534 5.68 -26.55 -13.71
N ILE A 535 6.22 -27.15 -14.76
CA ILE A 535 7.66 -27.27 -14.99
C ILE A 535 8.05 -26.59 -16.31
N ARG A 536 9.18 -25.88 -16.32
CA ARG A 536 9.79 -25.35 -17.54
C ARG A 536 11.31 -25.40 -17.49
N THR A 537 11.94 -25.40 -18.66
CA THR A 537 13.37 -25.08 -18.78
C THR A 537 13.64 -23.62 -18.42
N LYS A 538 14.86 -23.35 -17.97
CA LYS A 538 15.32 -21.98 -17.65
C LYS A 538 16.78 -21.76 -18.01
N GLY A 539 17.11 -20.49 -18.13
CA GLY A 539 18.49 -19.98 -18.17
C GLY A 539 18.83 -19.47 -19.56
N HIS A 540 19.84 -18.62 -19.66
CA HIS A 540 20.31 -18.12 -20.94
C HIS A 540 21.35 -19.09 -21.53
N SER A 541 22.61 -18.96 -21.11
CA SER A 541 23.71 -19.83 -21.55
C SER A 541 23.47 -21.29 -21.19
N SER A 542 23.06 -21.57 -19.94
CA SER A 542 22.84 -22.93 -19.44
C SER A 542 21.68 -23.68 -20.10
N ASN A 543 20.82 -23.00 -20.86
CA ASN A 543 19.78 -23.59 -21.70
C ASN A 543 20.28 -23.73 -23.15
N MET A 544 20.75 -22.61 -23.72
CA MET A 544 21.23 -22.54 -25.11
C MET A 544 22.29 -23.61 -25.41
N PHE A 545 23.30 -23.75 -24.54
CA PHE A 545 24.41 -24.67 -24.80
C PHE A 545 24.05 -26.13 -24.58
N VAL A 546 23.09 -26.44 -23.70
CA VAL A 546 22.56 -27.81 -23.56
C VAL A 546 21.85 -28.23 -24.84
N TYR A 547 21.01 -27.35 -25.39
CA TYR A 547 20.33 -27.55 -26.67
C TYR A 547 21.32 -27.73 -27.83
N GLN A 548 22.30 -26.81 -27.96
CA GLN A 548 23.31 -26.88 -29.03
C GLN A 548 24.18 -28.14 -28.96
N ALA A 549 24.44 -28.65 -27.77
CA ALA A 549 25.21 -29.88 -27.58
C ALA A 549 24.39 -31.16 -27.80
N GLY A 550 23.08 -31.06 -28.06
CA GLY A 550 22.18 -32.21 -28.14
C GLY A 550 22.13 -33.01 -26.84
N LYS A 551 22.22 -32.32 -25.69
CA LYS A 551 22.13 -32.89 -24.34
C LYS A 551 20.75 -32.60 -23.74
N ASP A 552 20.43 -33.27 -22.63
CA ASP A 552 19.11 -33.19 -21.98
C ASP A 552 19.16 -32.77 -20.50
N LYS A 553 20.34 -32.47 -19.93
CA LYS A 553 20.47 -31.94 -18.56
C LYS A 553 20.21 -30.43 -18.49
N TYR A 554 18.96 -30.01 -18.66
CA TYR A 554 18.56 -28.60 -18.51
C TYR A 554 18.44 -28.21 -17.04
N SER A 555 18.53 -26.92 -16.75
CA SER A 555 18.01 -26.37 -15.49
C SER A 555 16.50 -26.22 -15.60
N PHE A 556 15.77 -26.47 -14.50
CA PHE A 556 14.31 -26.36 -14.48
C PHE A 556 13.82 -25.38 -13.42
N ARG A 557 12.72 -24.68 -13.74
CA ARG A 557 11.85 -24.07 -12.74
C ARG A 557 10.65 -24.96 -12.51
N ILE A 558 10.31 -25.15 -11.25
CA ILE A 558 9.13 -25.87 -10.81
C ILE A 558 8.26 -24.88 -10.03
N LYS A 559 7.10 -24.55 -10.59
CA LYS A 559 6.17 -23.55 -10.09
C LYS A 559 4.89 -24.25 -9.61
N PHE A 560 4.76 -24.37 -8.29
CA PHE A 560 3.70 -25.13 -7.62
C PHE A 560 2.30 -24.52 -7.83
N ASP A 561 2.24 -23.20 -7.95
CA ASP A 561 1.01 -22.41 -8.09
C ASP A 561 0.64 -22.11 -9.56
N LYS A 562 1.32 -22.73 -10.53
CA LYS A 562 1.19 -22.39 -11.96
C LYS A 562 -0.24 -22.56 -12.50
N TYR A 563 -0.92 -23.63 -12.07
CA TYR A 563 -2.25 -24.00 -12.56
C TYR A 563 -3.32 -23.98 -11.46
N ASP A 564 -2.91 -23.93 -10.19
CA ASP A 564 -3.75 -23.68 -9.03
C ASP A 564 -3.04 -22.64 -8.17
N LYS A 565 -3.50 -21.39 -8.24
CA LYS A 565 -2.82 -20.25 -7.61
C LYS A 565 -2.70 -20.33 -6.08
N TYR A 566 -3.41 -21.27 -5.44
CA TYR A 566 -3.33 -21.48 -3.99
C TYR A 566 -2.43 -22.66 -3.61
N GLN A 567 -1.90 -23.39 -4.59
CA GLN A 567 -1.05 -24.53 -4.35
C GLN A 567 0.39 -24.10 -4.06
N ASN A 568 1.02 -24.68 -3.04
CA ASN A 568 2.41 -24.43 -2.68
C ASN A 568 3.00 -25.65 -1.95
N TYR A 569 4.31 -25.62 -1.74
CA TYR A 569 5.02 -26.55 -0.87
C TYR A 569 5.42 -25.85 0.43
N LYS A 570 4.63 -26.02 1.51
CA LYS A 570 4.88 -25.39 2.81
C LYS A 570 5.13 -23.87 2.69
N GLY A 571 4.33 -23.22 1.85
CA GLY A 571 4.38 -21.80 1.49
C GLY A 571 5.33 -21.43 0.34
N LEU A 572 6.27 -22.30 -0.04
CA LEU A 572 7.10 -22.10 -1.22
C LEU A 572 6.29 -22.25 -2.52
N THR A 573 6.29 -21.24 -3.39
CA THR A 573 5.54 -21.27 -4.66
C THR A 573 6.40 -21.67 -5.85
N GLU A 574 7.72 -21.46 -5.79
CA GLU A 574 8.61 -21.79 -6.89
C GLU A 574 10.02 -22.19 -6.43
N ILE A 575 10.61 -23.19 -7.08
CA ILE A 575 12.00 -23.60 -6.92
C ILE A 575 12.72 -23.72 -8.26
N CYS A 576 14.05 -23.65 -8.19
CA CYS A 576 14.96 -24.02 -9.25
C CYS A 576 15.72 -25.29 -8.94
N VAL A 577 15.93 -26.11 -9.96
CA VAL A 577 16.99 -27.11 -9.98
C VAL A 577 18.01 -26.74 -11.06
N ASN A 578 19.20 -26.30 -10.64
CA ASN A 578 20.26 -25.78 -11.52
C ASN A 578 21.27 -26.87 -11.89
N ASN A 579 21.57 -26.97 -13.18
CA ASN A 579 22.31 -28.08 -13.79
C ASN A 579 23.84 -28.06 -13.60
N PHE A 580 24.39 -27.19 -12.75
CA PHE A 580 25.84 -26.99 -12.58
C PHE A 580 26.56 -26.61 -13.88
N TYR A 581 25.94 -25.75 -14.69
CA TYR A 581 26.56 -25.30 -15.93
C TYR A 581 27.97 -24.74 -15.70
N SER A 582 28.95 -25.31 -16.42
CA SER A 582 30.38 -25.02 -16.30
C SER A 582 31.04 -25.38 -14.96
N ASP A 583 30.32 -25.95 -13.98
CA ASP A 583 30.89 -26.27 -12.67
C ASP A 583 31.11 -27.78 -12.47
N PRO A 584 32.34 -28.30 -12.69
CA PRO A 584 32.67 -29.69 -12.44
C PRO A 584 32.79 -30.03 -10.95
N SER A 585 32.86 -29.04 -10.05
CA SER A 585 32.92 -29.28 -8.60
C SER A 585 31.53 -29.47 -7.98
N CYS A 586 30.49 -28.95 -8.64
CA CYS A 586 29.14 -28.80 -8.10
C CYS A 586 29.06 -27.98 -6.80
N MET A 587 30.08 -27.19 -6.43
CA MET A 587 30.17 -26.51 -5.13
C MET A 587 30.27 -24.98 -5.21
N ARG A 588 30.48 -24.40 -6.40
CA ARG A 588 30.79 -22.95 -6.53
C ARG A 588 29.67 -22.06 -6.03
N ASP A 589 28.43 -22.38 -6.39
CA ASP A 589 27.25 -21.67 -5.89
C ASP A 589 27.15 -21.78 -4.36
N VAL A 590 27.16 -22.99 -3.81
CA VAL A 590 26.97 -23.23 -2.36
C VAL A 590 28.05 -22.54 -1.53
N LEU A 591 29.31 -22.51 -1.98
CA LEU A 591 30.38 -21.78 -1.31
C LEU A 591 30.12 -20.27 -1.31
N CYS A 592 29.59 -19.69 -2.38
CA CYS A 592 29.27 -18.27 -2.38
C CYS A 592 28.05 -17.96 -1.50
N TYR A 593 27.00 -18.78 -1.56
CA TYR A 593 25.82 -18.63 -0.70
C TYR A 593 26.16 -18.79 0.78
N ASN A 594 27.02 -19.73 1.15
CA ASN A 594 27.47 -19.89 2.53
C ASN A 594 28.26 -18.67 3.04
N ALA A 595 29.00 -17.98 2.17
CA ALA A 595 29.65 -16.71 2.52
C ALA A 595 28.61 -15.58 2.72
N MET A 596 27.54 -15.55 1.93
CA MET A 596 26.42 -14.62 2.14
C MET A 596 25.75 -14.88 3.50
N TYR A 597 25.48 -16.15 3.84
CA TYR A 597 24.83 -16.51 5.10
C TYR A 597 25.71 -16.20 6.33
N ASP A 598 27.02 -16.46 6.28
CA ASP A 598 27.95 -16.14 7.37
C ASP A 598 28.01 -14.62 7.66
N LEU A 599 27.81 -13.81 6.63
CA LEU A 599 27.74 -12.35 6.75
C LEU A 599 26.35 -11.83 7.15
N ASP A 600 25.35 -12.68 7.32
CA ASP A 600 23.95 -12.26 7.47
C ASP A 600 23.54 -11.32 6.32
N ALA A 601 23.81 -11.74 5.08
CA ALA A 601 23.50 -11.03 3.86
C ALA A 601 22.33 -11.70 3.11
N TYR A 602 21.59 -10.92 2.33
CA TYR A 602 20.40 -11.43 1.65
C TYR A 602 20.78 -12.27 0.42
N ALA A 603 20.27 -13.50 0.41
CA ALA A 603 20.39 -14.41 -0.71
C ALA A 603 19.26 -15.46 -0.65
N PRO A 604 18.94 -16.14 -1.77
CA PRO A 604 18.07 -17.31 -1.77
C PRO A 604 18.66 -18.46 -0.95
N ASN A 605 17.80 -19.32 -0.41
CA ASN A 605 18.20 -20.57 0.22
C ASN A 605 18.61 -21.61 -0.83
N VAL A 606 19.67 -22.39 -0.55
CA VAL A 606 20.16 -23.44 -1.46
C VAL A 606 20.47 -24.75 -0.74
N GLY A 607 20.33 -25.85 -1.47
CA GLY A 607 20.67 -27.21 -1.06
C GLY A 607 21.00 -28.08 -2.27
N TYR A 608 21.00 -29.39 -2.10
CA TYR A 608 21.24 -30.34 -3.19
C TYR A 608 20.06 -31.29 -3.36
N THR A 609 19.84 -31.74 -4.59
CA THR A 609 18.81 -32.75 -4.86
C THR A 609 19.21 -33.75 -5.93
N ASP A 610 18.81 -34.99 -5.73
CA ASP A 610 18.63 -35.95 -6.81
C ASP A 610 17.24 -35.75 -7.41
N MET A 611 17.18 -35.35 -8.67
CA MET A 611 15.92 -35.29 -9.40
C MET A 611 15.61 -36.64 -10.06
N TYR A 612 14.39 -37.14 -9.88
CA TYR A 612 13.88 -38.35 -10.51
C TYR A 612 12.82 -37.98 -11.56
N LEU A 613 12.76 -38.72 -12.66
CA LEU A 613 11.71 -38.65 -13.66
C LEU A 613 11.02 -40.01 -13.72
N ASN A 614 9.72 -40.05 -13.42
CA ASN A 614 8.90 -41.27 -13.43
C ASN A 614 9.59 -42.45 -12.69
N GLY A 615 10.08 -42.20 -11.48
CA GLY A 615 10.76 -43.19 -10.62
C GLY A 615 12.23 -43.48 -10.96
N GLN A 616 12.79 -42.95 -12.05
CA GLN A 616 14.20 -43.17 -12.43
C GLN A 616 15.04 -41.95 -12.12
N LEU A 617 16.27 -42.14 -11.61
CA LEU A 617 17.20 -41.02 -11.39
C LEU A 617 17.43 -40.29 -12.71
N TYR A 618 17.05 -39.02 -12.76
CA TYR A 618 17.26 -38.17 -13.92
C TYR A 618 18.65 -37.57 -13.91
N SER A 619 19.01 -36.86 -12.84
CA SER A 619 20.33 -36.23 -12.65
C SER A 619 20.45 -35.62 -11.24
N PHE A 620 21.68 -35.31 -10.83
CA PHE A 620 22.00 -34.54 -9.63
C PHE A 620 22.00 -33.03 -9.93
N TYR A 621 21.45 -32.23 -9.01
CA TYR A 621 21.20 -30.78 -9.18
C TYR A 621 21.49 -29.96 -7.92
N LEU A 622 21.81 -28.68 -8.13
CA LEU A 622 21.69 -27.66 -7.09
C LEU A 622 20.22 -27.28 -6.95
N LEU A 623 19.67 -27.40 -5.75
CA LEU A 623 18.34 -26.95 -5.41
C LEU A 623 18.41 -25.51 -4.89
N CYS A 624 17.57 -24.62 -5.41
CA CYS A 624 17.60 -23.20 -5.07
C CYS A 624 16.19 -22.63 -4.94
N GLU A 625 15.96 -21.85 -3.90
CA GLU A 625 14.78 -20.99 -3.76
C GLU A 625 14.74 -20.02 -4.94
N GLN A 626 13.67 -20.02 -5.74
CA GLN A 626 13.61 -19.16 -6.93
C GLN A 626 13.40 -17.70 -6.50
N PRO A 627 14.32 -16.76 -6.85
CA PRO A 627 14.08 -15.34 -6.63
C PRO A 627 12.84 -14.86 -7.38
N GLY A 628 11.98 -14.13 -6.70
CA GLY A 628 10.67 -13.76 -7.19
C GLY A 628 9.77 -13.46 -6.01
N THR A 629 8.53 -13.93 -6.08
CA THR A 629 7.54 -13.81 -5.01
C THR A 629 8.07 -14.33 -3.67
N THR A 630 8.65 -15.54 -3.63
CA THR A 630 9.08 -16.15 -2.35
C THR A 630 10.21 -15.37 -1.69
N VAL A 631 11.29 -15.08 -2.41
CA VAL A 631 12.43 -14.36 -1.83
C VAL A 631 12.03 -12.93 -1.45
N GLY A 632 11.29 -12.21 -2.31
CA GLY A 632 10.82 -10.86 -2.00
C GLY A 632 9.94 -10.84 -0.75
N GLU A 633 8.97 -11.74 -0.67
CA GLU A 633 8.12 -11.84 0.51
C GLU A 633 8.90 -12.21 1.79
N ARG A 634 9.89 -13.12 1.69
CA ARG A 634 10.74 -13.50 2.83
C ARG A 634 11.54 -12.34 3.39
N LEU A 635 11.98 -11.44 2.53
CA LEU A 635 12.84 -10.31 2.88
C LEU A 635 12.06 -9.03 3.23
N ALA A 636 10.78 -8.97 2.87
CA ALA A 636 9.92 -7.83 3.13
C ALA A 636 9.68 -7.61 4.64
N THR A 637 9.97 -6.40 5.13
CA THR A 637 9.73 -6.03 6.54
C THR A 637 8.48 -5.16 6.73
N ASN A 638 7.95 -4.62 5.64
CA ASN A 638 6.90 -3.60 5.65
C ASN A 638 6.03 -3.71 4.39
N ASP A 639 4.98 -2.90 4.34
CA ASP A 639 4.02 -2.93 3.25
C ASP A 639 4.59 -2.41 1.95
N ASP A 640 5.49 -1.44 1.94
CA ASP A 640 6.00 -0.81 0.71
C ASP A 640 7.23 -1.52 0.12
N ALA A 641 7.47 -2.75 0.58
CA ALA A 641 8.57 -3.55 0.09
C ALA A 641 8.42 -3.92 -1.39
N VAL A 642 9.53 -3.86 -2.13
CA VAL A 642 9.59 -4.16 -3.58
C VAL A 642 10.87 -4.91 -3.89
N PHE A 643 10.74 -6.04 -4.59
CA PHE A 643 11.87 -6.87 -5.00
C PHE A 643 12.15 -6.68 -6.49
N TYR A 644 13.37 -6.29 -6.84
CA TYR A 644 13.81 -6.00 -8.20
C TYR A 644 14.85 -7.01 -8.67
N LYS A 645 14.78 -7.39 -9.95
CA LYS A 645 15.86 -8.09 -10.64
C LYS A 645 16.67 -7.09 -11.46
N ALA A 646 18.01 -7.13 -11.35
CA ALA A 646 18.89 -6.56 -12.37
C ALA A 646 18.78 -7.46 -13.63
N ALA A 647 18.09 -6.98 -14.66
CA ALA A 647 17.58 -7.79 -15.76
C ALA A 647 18.04 -7.31 -17.13
N ASP A 648 18.15 -8.27 -18.06
CA ASP A 648 18.54 -8.02 -19.44
C ASP A 648 17.32 -7.54 -20.24
N VAL A 649 17.01 -6.25 -20.18
CA VAL A 649 15.91 -5.69 -20.97
C VAL A 649 16.46 -5.10 -22.26
N GLY A 650 15.99 -5.62 -23.40
CA GLY A 650 16.39 -5.13 -24.73
C GLY A 650 17.84 -5.40 -25.13
N ASN A 651 18.47 -6.46 -24.60
CA ASN A 651 19.90 -6.81 -24.80
C ASN A 651 20.91 -5.82 -24.18
N SER A 652 20.51 -5.05 -23.17
CA SER A 652 21.41 -4.20 -22.37
C SER A 652 21.68 -4.85 -21.02
N TYR A 653 22.95 -5.08 -20.70
CA TYR A 653 23.40 -5.60 -19.38
C TYR A 653 23.67 -4.47 -18.37
N ASP A 654 23.29 -3.23 -18.66
CA ASP A 654 23.74 -2.07 -17.91
C ASP A 654 22.93 -1.83 -16.61
N CYS A 655 23.13 -2.64 -15.58
CA CYS A 655 22.56 -2.39 -14.24
C CYS A 655 23.62 -1.74 -13.33
N THR A 656 24.18 -0.61 -13.76
CA THR A 656 25.37 0.01 -13.15
C THR A 656 25.09 1.18 -12.21
N PHE A 657 23.88 1.72 -12.22
CA PHE A 657 23.51 2.99 -11.58
C PHE A 657 24.30 4.21 -12.07
N ARG A 658 24.87 4.17 -13.30
CA ARG A 658 25.42 5.37 -13.93
C ARG A 658 24.29 6.34 -14.29
N PRO A 659 24.53 7.66 -14.41
CA PRO A 659 23.49 8.62 -14.76
C PRO A 659 22.71 8.26 -16.04
N GLN A 660 23.41 7.70 -17.04
CA GLN A 660 22.84 7.25 -18.32
C GLN A 660 22.12 5.90 -18.28
N MET A 661 22.13 5.19 -17.15
CA MET A 661 21.46 3.89 -17.02
C MET A 661 19.95 4.05 -17.23
N ALA A 662 19.39 3.21 -18.11
CA ALA A 662 17.95 3.11 -18.30
C ALA A 662 17.33 2.35 -17.12
N LEU A 663 16.24 2.90 -16.54
CA LEU A 663 15.61 2.31 -15.35
C LEU A 663 15.04 0.92 -15.64
N ASN A 664 14.50 0.71 -16.84
CA ASN A 664 13.94 -0.56 -17.27
C ASN A 664 14.99 -1.69 -17.44
N ASN A 665 16.27 -1.45 -17.16
CA ASN A 665 17.23 -2.54 -16.91
C ASN A 665 16.96 -3.24 -15.55
N PHE A 666 16.01 -2.75 -14.76
CA PHE A 666 15.45 -3.45 -13.62
C PHE A 666 14.01 -3.88 -13.89
N GLU A 667 13.64 -5.02 -13.32
CA GLU A 667 12.30 -5.59 -13.41
C GLU A 667 11.75 -5.84 -12.01
N VAL A 668 10.54 -5.35 -11.72
CA VAL A 668 9.83 -5.68 -10.48
C VAL A 668 9.43 -7.16 -10.51
N LYS A 669 9.83 -7.90 -9.48
CA LYS A 669 9.54 -9.33 -9.28
C LYS A 669 8.55 -9.60 -8.17
N TRP A 670 8.40 -8.68 -7.24
CA TRP A 670 7.42 -8.69 -6.17
C TRP A 670 7.24 -7.27 -5.62
N GLY A 671 6.05 -6.91 -5.10
CA GLY A 671 5.71 -5.54 -4.72
C GLY A 671 5.19 -4.69 -5.90
N THR A 672 5.15 -3.37 -5.74
CA THR A 672 4.62 -2.43 -6.75
C THR A 672 5.48 -1.18 -6.83
N ASP A 673 6.00 -0.90 -8.02
CA ASP A 673 6.74 0.33 -8.38
C ASP A 673 6.80 0.43 -9.91
N ASP A 674 5.64 0.70 -10.53
CA ASP A 674 5.47 0.65 -11.99
C ASP A 674 6.36 1.66 -12.74
N GLU A 675 6.76 2.74 -12.06
CA GLU A 675 7.65 3.79 -12.60
C GLU A 675 9.13 3.60 -12.21
N LEU A 676 9.47 2.56 -11.45
CA LEU A 676 10.82 2.28 -10.95
C LEU A 676 11.43 3.46 -10.18
N LYS A 677 10.60 4.17 -9.41
CA LYS A 677 10.97 5.41 -8.72
C LYS A 677 12.08 5.16 -7.71
N HIS A 678 12.02 4.06 -6.97
CA HIS A 678 13.05 3.77 -5.96
C HIS A 678 14.44 3.52 -6.62
N ILE A 679 14.46 2.90 -7.80
CA ILE A 679 15.69 2.71 -8.60
C ILE A 679 16.22 4.05 -9.12
N ALA A 680 15.32 4.94 -9.55
CA ALA A 680 15.68 6.29 -10.01
C ALA A 680 16.30 7.12 -8.88
N ASP A 681 15.67 7.11 -7.70
CA ASP A 681 16.13 7.83 -6.51
C ASP A 681 17.51 7.34 -6.05
N LEU A 682 17.72 6.02 -5.99
CA LEU A 682 19.03 5.43 -5.69
C LEU A 682 20.09 5.85 -6.72
N LYS A 683 19.78 5.73 -8.02
CA LYS A 683 20.69 6.14 -9.10
C LYS A 683 21.13 7.60 -8.93
N ASP A 684 20.21 8.50 -8.62
CA ASP A 684 20.54 9.91 -8.44
C ASP A 684 21.32 10.17 -7.15
N ALA A 685 21.02 9.45 -6.06
CA ALA A 685 21.69 9.60 -4.78
C ALA A 685 23.15 9.11 -4.84
N ILE A 686 23.41 7.91 -5.37
CA ILE A 686 24.76 7.33 -5.37
C ILE A 686 25.76 8.16 -6.17
N ASN A 687 25.31 8.81 -7.25
CA ASN A 687 26.17 9.66 -8.08
C ASN A 687 26.53 11.00 -7.43
N LYS A 688 25.92 11.35 -6.29
CA LYS A 688 26.24 12.55 -5.49
C LYS A 688 27.19 12.26 -4.33
N VAL A 689 27.49 10.98 -4.06
CA VAL A 689 28.35 10.55 -2.96
C VAL A 689 29.79 10.97 -3.22
N THR A 690 30.41 11.61 -2.23
CA THR A 690 31.83 11.98 -2.21
C THR A 690 32.45 11.61 -0.88
N SER A 691 33.78 11.55 -0.78
CA SER A 691 34.46 11.23 0.48
C SER A 691 34.14 12.17 1.65
N SER A 692 33.64 13.38 1.38
CA SER A 692 33.27 14.39 2.40
C SER A 692 31.76 14.59 2.57
N ASN A 693 30.95 14.15 1.61
CA ASN A 693 29.49 14.23 1.65
C ASN A 693 28.91 12.90 1.17
N TYR A 694 28.61 12.01 2.10
CA TYR A 694 28.19 10.65 1.80
C TYR A 694 27.06 10.14 2.70
N LYS A 695 26.97 10.58 3.97
CA LYS A 695 26.04 10.01 4.95
C LYS A 695 24.57 10.04 4.52
N PHE A 696 24.16 10.99 3.68
CA PHE A 696 22.81 11.03 3.10
C PHE A 696 22.45 9.76 2.31
N ILE A 697 23.44 8.99 1.82
CA ILE A 697 23.18 7.74 1.10
C ILE A 697 22.54 6.68 2.01
N GLU A 698 22.75 6.77 3.33
CA GLU A 698 22.17 5.86 4.32
C GLU A 698 20.65 6.01 4.44
N ASP A 699 20.06 7.06 3.86
CA ASP A 699 18.62 7.25 3.73
C ASP A 699 18.04 6.49 2.52
N TYR A 700 18.89 6.07 1.57
CA TYR A 700 18.48 5.40 0.32
C TYR A 700 18.91 3.93 0.28
N ILE A 701 19.96 3.54 1.00
CA ILE A 701 20.47 2.16 1.01
C ILE A 701 20.85 1.71 2.41
N ASP A 702 20.78 0.40 2.62
CA ASP A 702 21.54 -0.25 3.68
C ASP A 702 22.98 -0.49 3.21
N VAL A 703 23.90 0.38 3.64
CA VAL A 703 25.31 0.35 3.17
C VAL A 703 25.96 -1.00 3.44
N ASP A 704 25.69 -1.61 4.60
CA ASP A 704 26.29 -2.88 5.00
C ASP A 704 25.88 -4.03 4.07
N SER A 705 24.62 -4.13 3.68
CA SER A 705 24.11 -5.11 2.71
C SER A 705 24.86 -5.05 1.37
N TRP A 706 25.04 -3.84 0.81
CA TRP A 706 25.79 -3.67 -0.44
C TRP A 706 27.27 -4.04 -0.30
N LEU A 707 27.92 -3.62 0.78
CA LEU A 707 29.33 -3.94 1.02
C LEU A 707 29.55 -5.45 1.23
N LYS A 708 28.65 -6.14 1.92
CA LYS A 708 28.68 -7.61 2.10
C LYS A 708 28.60 -8.33 0.75
N GLY A 709 27.62 -7.97 -0.09
CA GLY A 709 27.48 -8.54 -1.43
C GLY A 709 28.71 -8.32 -2.30
N PHE A 710 29.25 -7.10 -2.31
CA PHE A 710 30.48 -6.78 -3.03
C PHE A 710 31.70 -7.52 -2.47
N ALA A 711 31.79 -7.73 -1.16
CA ALA A 711 32.86 -8.51 -0.53
C ALA A 711 32.79 -9.98 -0.94
N VAL A 712 31.61 -10.60 -0.96
CA VAL A 712 31.45 -11.98 -1.46
C VAL A 712 31.87 -12.10 -2.91
N ASN A 713 31.39 -11.21 -3.78
CA ASN A 713 31.78 -11.21 -5.20
C ASN A 713 33.31 -11.04 -5.36
N ALA A 714 33.93 -10.16 -4.59
CA ALA A 714 35.36 -9.89 -4.68
C ALA A 714 36.21 -11.04 -4.12
N VAL A 715 35.86 -11.62 -2.96
CA VAL A 715 36.61 -12.73 -2.37
C VAL A 715 36.45 -13.99 -3.22
N MET A 716 35.23 -14.31 -3.63
CA MET A 716 34.92 -15.51 -4.40
C MET A 716 35.16 -15.35 -5.90
N ALA A 717 35.60 -14.17 -6.35
CA ALA A 717 35.83 -13.83 -7.75
C ALA A 717 34.61 -14.06 -8.66
N ASN A 718 33.41 -13.73 -8.18
CA ASN A 718 32.21 -13.69 -9.01
C ASN A 718 32.17 -12.40 -9.82
N TYR A 719 32.72 -12.41 -11.03
CA TYR A 719 32.80 -11.24 -11.91
C TYR A 719 31.79 -11.26 -13.06
N ASP A 720 30.99 -12.33 -13.19
CA ASP A 720 29.76 -12.28 -13.99
C ASP A 720 28.63 -11.61 -13.20
N SER A 721 28.97 -10.50 -12.53
CA SER A 721 28.14 -9.79 -11.58
C SER A 721 28.43 -8.28 -11.64
N TYR A 722 27.91 -7.50 -10.69
CA TYR A 722 28.23 -6.07 -10.55
C TYR A 722 29.75 -5.77 -10.54
N ASN A 723 30.56 -6.62 -9.88
CA ASN A 723 31.99 -6.37 -9.67
C ASN A 723 32.85 -6.54 -10.95
N GLY A 724 32.32 -7.19 -11.99
CA GLY A 724 33.01 -7.38 -13.27
C GLY A 724 32.38 -6.60 -14.41
N GLN A 725 32.60 -7.02 -15.66
CA GLN A 725 32.28 -6.24 -16.86
C GLN A 725 30.79 -6.16 -17.20
N MET A 726 30.01 -7.18 -16.85
CA MET A 726 28.62 -7.30 -17.29
C MET A 726 27.64 -6.46 -16.45
N ALA A 727 27.89 -6.29 -15.15
CA ALA A 727 27.03 -5.53 -14.23
C ALA A 727 25.56 -6.00 -14.14
N HIS A 728 25.37 -7.32 -14.07
CA HIS A 728 24.07 -8.01 -13.93
C HIS A 728 24.14 -9.11 -12.86
N ASN A 729 23.22 -10.07 -12.86
CA ASN A 729 23.18 -11.22 -11.93
C ASN A 729 23.14 -10.83 -10.44
N TYR A 730 22.24 -9.92 -10.08
CA TYR A 730 21.88 -9.64 -8.69
C TYR A 730 20.43 -9.18 -8.60
N TYR A 731 19.91 -9.14 -7.39
CA TYR A 731 18.60 -8.59 -7.07
C TYR A 731 18.75 -7.46 -6.05
N VAL A 732 17.70 -6.66 -5.90
CA VAL A 732 17.63 -5.58 -4.93
C VAL A 732 16.29 -5.68 -4.21
N GLU A 733 16.30 -5.60 -2.88
CA GLU A 733 15.09 -5.51 -2.06
C GLU A 733 14.96 -4.08 -1.54
N TYR A 734 13.81 -3.44 -1.73
CA TYR A 734 13.46 -2.17 -1.11
C TYR A 734 12.67 -2.44 0.16
N ASN A 735 13.06 -1.84 1.28
CA ASN A 735 12.36 -1.90 2.56
C ASN A 735 12.51 -0.57 3.31
N GLU A 736 11.41 -0.03 3.86
CA GLU A 736 11.41 1.12 4.77
C GLU A 736 12.26 2.31 4.27
N GLY A 737 12.14 2.66 2.99
CA GLY A 737 12.91 3.76 2.40
C GLY A 737 14.27 3.36 1.80
N LYS A 738 14.75 2.13 2.04
CA LYS A 738 16.14 1.73 1.72
C LYS A 738 16.23 0.53 0.79
N MET A 739 17.26 0.52 -0.04
CA MET A 739 17.61 -0.60 -0.92
C MET A 739 18.70 -1.50 -0.33
N TYR A 740 18.50 -2.82 -0.45
CA TYR A 740 19.36 -3.89 0.04
C TYR A 740 19.85 -4.74 -1.14
N TYR A 741 21.12 -5.13 -1.14
CA TYR A 741 21.68 -6.03 -2.15
C TYR A 741 21.30 -7.48 -1.87
N VAL A 742 20.90 -8.22 -2.92
CA VAL A 742 20.55 -9.63 -2.82
C VAL A 742 21.38 -10.45 -3.82
N GLY A 743 22.17 -11.40 -3.31
CA GLY A 743 23.12 -12.20 -4.10
C GLY A 743 22.45 -13.24 -5.01
N TRP A 744 22.98 -13.43 -6.22
CA TRP A 744 22.42 -14.34 -7.23
C TRP A 744 23.48 -14.82 -8.24
N ASP A 745 23.23 -15.97 -8.88
CA ASP A 745 24.02 -16.59 -9.96
C ASP A 745 25.53 -16.65 -9.67
N TYR A 746 25.93 -17.60 -8.83
CA TYR A 746 27.31 -17.75 -8.38
C TYR A 746 28.06 -18.88 -9.10
N ASN A 747 27.47 -19.50 -10.11
CA ASN A 747 28.04 -20.68 -10.79
C ASN A 747 29.38 -20.37 -11.49
N LEU A 748 29.60 -19.14 -11.96
CA LEU A 748 30.84 -18.70 -12.62
C LEU A 748 31.89 -18.13 -11.65
N SER A 749 31.75 -18.33 -10.34
CA SER A 749 32.74 -17.92 -9.34
C SER A 749 33.97 -18.87 -9.26
N VAL A 750 34.94 -18.54 -8.40
CA VAL A 750 36.09 -19.41 -8.04
C VAL A 750 36.84 -19.93 -9.26
N GLY A 751 37.23 -19.01 -10.15
CA GLY A 751 38.03 -19.28 -11.35
C GLY A 751 37.28 -19.99 -12.48
N ASN A 752 35.93 -20.00 -12.45
CA ASN A 752 35.11 -20.56 -13.53
C ASN A 752 34.66 -19.50 -14.57
N PHE A 753 34.88 -18.22 -14.29
CA PHE A 753 34.73 -17.14 -15.26
C PHE A 753 36.08 -16.80 -15.91
N MET A 754 36.04 -15.88 -16.88
CA MET A 754 37.17 -15.33 -17.65
C MET A 754 38.49 -15.28 -16.86
N ASP A 755 39.61 -15.60 -17.54
CA ASP A 755 40.98 -15.62 -17.01
C ASP A 755 41.28 -16.66 -15.90
N TYR A 756 40.32 -17.53 -15.58
CA TYR A 756 40.49 -18.76 -14.79
C TYR A 756 41.24 -18.51 -13.47
N GLY A 757 42.36 -19.19 -13.25
CA GLY A 757 43.16 -19.06 -12.05
C GLY A 757 43.82 -17.70 -11.85
N ALA A 758 43.91 -16.85 -12.88
CA ALA A 758 44.44 -15.49 -12.72
C ALA A 758 43.50 -14.59 -11.92
N ALA A 759 42.19 -14.89 -11.91
CA ALA A 759 41.23 -14.17 -11.09
C ALA A 759 41.50 -14.31 -9.58
N ALA A 760 42.30 -15.29 -9.13
CA ALA A 760 42.71 -15.43 -7.73
C ALA A 760 43.52 -14.21 -7.24
N GLU A 761 44.18 -13.50 -8.16
CA GLU A 761 44.99 -12.31 -7.87
C GLU A 761 44.26 -10.99 -8.21
N SER A 762 42.94 -11.02 -8.45
CA SER A 762 42.14 -9.82 -8.69
C SER A 762 42.23 -8.83 -7.52
N ASP A 763 42.12 -7.53 -7.79
CA ASP A 763 42.34 -6.51 -6.77
C ASP A 763 41.21 -6.46 -5.72
N ILE A 764 41.52 -6.94 -4.52
CA ILE A 764 40.58 -6.95 -3.41
C ILE A 764 40.29 -5.54 -2.87
N THR A 765 41.18 -4.56 -3.10
CA THR A 765 41.04 -3.20 -2.54
C THR A 765 40.05 -2.34 -3.29
N THR A 766 39.92 -2.56 -4.61
CA THR A 766 38.87 -1.95 -5.43
C THR A 766 37.63 -2.83 -5.51
N GLY A 767 37.79 -4.15 -5.28
CA GLY A 767 36.73 -5.14 -5.44
C GLY A 767 36.34 -5.40 -6.90
N LEU A 768 36.99 -4.73 -7.86
CA LEU A 768 36.69 -4.80 -9.28
C LEU A 768 37.65 -5.72 -10.01
N TYR A 769 37.17 -6.32 -11.10
CA TYR A 769 38.02 -7.07 -12.02
C TYR A 769 37.61 -6.84 -13.46
N GLN A 770 38.58 -6.43 -14.28
CA GLN A 770 38.40 -6.06 -15.69
C GLN A 770 37.31 -5.00 -15.95
N ALA A 771 36.84 -4.29 -14.93
CA ALA A 771 35.85 -3.23 -15.01
C ALA A 771 36.48 -1.88 -14.64
N ASP A 772 36.06 -0.81 -15.32
CA ASP A 772 36.47 0.55 -15.01
C ASP A 772 35.68 1.09 -13.81
N ALA A 773 36.39 1.62 -12.81
CA ALA A 773 35.81 2.18 -11.60
C ALA A 773 34.78 3.29 -11.88
N SER A 774 35.00 4.12 -12.92
CA SER A 774 34.06 5.16 -13.35
C SER A 774 32.73 4.61 -13.83
N GLN A 775 32.68 3.32 -14.17
CA GLN A 775 31.49 2.63 -14.65
C GLN A 775 30.77 1.84 -13.55
N ARG A 776 31.25 1.93 -12.30
CA ARG A 776 30.73 1.18 -11.15
C ARG A 776 30.49 2.11 -9.95
N PRO A 777 29.59 3.10 -10.07
CA PRO A 777 29.38 4.11 -9.03
C PRO A 777 28.96 3.52 -7.68
N MET A 778 28.10 2.49 -7.62
CA MET A 778 27.75 1.85 -6.33
C MET A 778 28.98 1.38 -5.55
N LEU A 779 29.87 0.59 -6.16
CA LEU A 779 31.05 0.09 -5.47
C LEU A 779 32.10 1.20 -5.26
N THR A 780 32.39 1.97 -6.30
CA THR A 780 33.49 2.95 -6.29
C THR A 780 33.19 4.13 -5.37
N ASN A 781 31.96 4.65 -5.40
CA ASN A 781 31.59 5.80 -4.58
C ASN A 781 31.39 5.43 -3.11
N LEU A 782 31.09 4.17 -2.79
CA LEU A 782 31.09 3.69 -1.41
C LEU A 782 32.52 3.47 -0.90
N LEU A 783 33.40 2.79 -1.65
CA LEU A 783 34.76 2.46 -1.19
C LEU A 783 35.75 3.65 -1.15
N GLN A 784 35.43 4.78 -1.78
CA GLN A 784 36.18 6.02 -1.57
C GLN A 784 35.99 6.58 -0.15
N VAL A 785 34.88 6.25 0.53
CA VAL A 785 34.60 6.66 1.91
C VAL A 785 35.42 5.77 2.86
N PRO A 786 36.33 6.33 3.69
CA PRO A 786 37.19 5.51 4.55
C PRO A 786 36.44 4.58 5.49
N GLU A 787 35.36 5.05 6.12
CA GLU A 787 34.53 4.26 7.04
C GLU A 787 33.92 3.02 6.35
N TYR A 788 33.33 3.21 5.17
CA TYR A 788 32.72 2.11 4.41
C TYR A 788 33.77 1.14 3.87
N ARG A 789 34.94 1.64 3.47
CA ARG A 789 36.06 0.79 3.06
C ARG A 789 36.58 -0.09 4.20
N GLU A 790 36.65 0.44 5.42
CA GLU A 790 37.04 -0.35 6.59
C GLU A 790 36.02 -1.47 6.86
N LYS A 791 34.71 -1.17 6.83
CA LYS A 791 33.64 -2.19 6.93
C LYS A 791 33.77 -3.27 5.86
N TYR A 792 33.97 -2.87 4.60
CA TYR A 792 34.20 -3.81 3.49
C TYR A 792 35.40 -4.73 3.75
N TYR A 793 36.53 -4.21 4.24
CA TYR A 793 37.68 -5.05 4.58
C TYR A 793 37.40 -6.00 5.73
N ASP A 794 36.56 -5.64 6.69
CA ASP A 794 36.17 -6.54 7.76
C ASP A 794 35.30 -7.69 7.26
N TYR A 795 34.38 -7.42 6.33
CA TYR A 795 33.63 -8.47 5.63
C TYR A 795 34.53 -9.38 4.80
N VAL A 796 35.50 -8.82 4.08
CA VAL A 796 36.51 -9.61 3.35
C VAL A 796 37.28 -10.53 4.30
N LYS A 797 37.76 -10.02 5.44
CA LYS A 797 38.47 -10.83 6.45
C LYS A 797 37.59 -11.92 7.03
N GLN A 798 36.31 -11.65 7.24
CA GLN A 798 35.36 -12.63 7.75
C GLN A 798 35.19 -13.80 6.78
N ILE A 799 34.99 -13.54 5.49
CA ILE A 799 34.90 -14.61 4.46
C ILE A 799 36.20 -15.43 4.38
N VAL A 800 37.36 -14.78 4.46
CA VAL A 800 38.65 -15.50 4.47
C VAL A 800 38.79 -16.40 5.71
N ARG A 801 38.26 -15.99 6.88
CA ARG A 801 38.25 -16.82 8.10
C ARG A 801 37.30 -18.01 7.96
N LEU A 802 36.13 -17.81 7.37
CA LEU A 802 35.17 -18.87 7.05
C LEU A 802 35.83 -19.98 6.22
N TYR A 803 36.64 -19.59 5.23
CA TYR A 803 37.40 -20.50 4.36
C TYR A 803 38.89 -20.60 4.69
N SER A 804 39.24 -20.52 5.97
CA SER A 804 40.65 -20.59 6.42
C SER A 804 41.33 -21.93 6.16
N ASP A 805 40.55 -23.01 6.03
CA ASP A 805 41.01 -24.33 5.60
C ASP A 805 40.19 -24.82 4.38
N PRO A 806 40.54 -24.37 3.16
CA PRO A 806 39.79 -24.70 1.95
C PRO A 806 39.68 -26.21 1.69
N GLU A 807 40.73 -26.97 2.00
CA GLU A 807 40.76 -28.43 1.83
C GLU A 807 39.69 -29.09 2.71
N LYS A 808 39.62 -28.71 3.99
CA LYS A 808 38.62 -29.26 4.92
C LYS A 808 37.19 -28.88 4.51
N THR A 809 36.95 -27.63 4.14
CA THR A 809 35.63 -27.16 3.71
C THR A 809 35.14 -27.93 2.48
N VAL A 810 35.97 -28.02 1.44
CA VAL A 810 35.64 -28.73 0.20
C VAL A 810 35.45 -30.22 0.44
N ASN A 811 36.30 -30.85 1.25
CA ASN A 811 36.14 -32.27 1.59
C ASN A 811 34.85 -32.56 2.37
N GLY A 812 34.39 -31.63 3.21
CA GLY A 812 33.10 -31.73 3.89
C GLY A 812 31.94 -31.83 2.91
N LEU A 813 31.88 -30.90 1.95
CA LEU A 813 30.86 -30.92 0.88
C LEU A 813 31.01 -32.13 -0.04
N ALA A 814 32.24 -32.48 -0.42
CA ALA A 814 32.53 -33.65 -1.25
C ALA A 814 32.04 -34.94 -0.61
N THR A 815 32.19 -35.10 0.71
CA THR A 815 31.72 -36.27 1.45
C THR A 815 30.21 -36.47 1.30
N LEU A 816 29.45 -35.38 1.22
CA LEU A 816 28.01 -35.42 1.03
C LEU A 816 27.61 -35.76 -0.42
N ILE A 817 28.25 -35.13 -1.42
CA ILE A 817 27.76 -35.16 -2.80
C ILE A 817 28.45 -36.20 -3.71
N ARG A 818 29.61 -36.73 -3.32
CA ARG A 818 30.47 -37.57 -4.19
C ARG A 818 29.76 -38.79 -4.78
N ASP A 819 29.00 -39.52 -3.97
CA ASP A 819 28.29 -40.72 -4.44
C ASP A 819 27.14 -40.36 -5.42
N HIS A 820 26.52 -39.19 -5.23
CA HIS A 820 25.45 -38.69 -6.10
C HIS A 820 26.01 -38.20 -7.45
N VAL A 821 27.14 -37.48 -7.44
CA VAL A 821 27.86 -37.09 -8.67
C VAL A 821 28.30 -38.33 -9.45
N LYS A 822 28.79 -39.36 -8.77
CA LYS A 822 29.19 -40.62 -9.40
C LYS A 822 28.01 -41.39 -10.00
N ALA A 823 26.83 -41.29 -9.39
CA ALA A 823 25.61 -41.95 -9.85
C ALA A 823 24.87 -41.18 -10.95
N ASP A 824 25.15 -39.88 -11.13
CA ASP A 824 24.46 -39.01 -12.09
C ASP A 824 24.68 -39.49 -13.55
N PRO A 825 23.62 -39.96 -14.24
CA PRO A 825 23.74 -40.46 -15.61
C PRO A 825 23.93 -39.35 -16.66
N ARG A 826 23.78 -38.08 -16.27
CA ARG A 826 23.80 -36.92 -17.17
C ARG A 826 24.80 -35.85 -16.77
N PHE A 827 25.71 -36.15 -15.84
CA PHE A 827 26.75 -35.20 -15.45
C PHE A 827 27.56 -34.75 -16.68
N PHE A 828 27.77 -33.44 -16.82
CA PHE A 828 28.45 -32.88 -17.99
C PHE A 828 29.93 -33.26 -18.08
N PHE A 829 30.51 -33.63 -16.93
CA PHE A 829 31.93 -33.92 -16.76
C PHE A 829 32.13 -35.38 -16.36
N THR A 830 33.38 -35.83 -16.37
CA THR A 830 33.72 -37.14 -15.81
C THR A 830 33.85 -37.06 -14.28
N TYR A 831 33.68 -38.20 -13.62
CA TYR A 831 33.92 -38.31 -12.19
C TYR A 831 35.38 -37.95 -11.81
N ASP A 832 36.35 -38.28 -12.66
CA ASP A 832 37.76 -37.89 -12.46
C ASP A 832 37.95 -36.36 -12.54
N GLN A 833 37.20 -35.67 -13.42
CA GLN A 833 37.21 -34.21 -13.48
C GLN A 833 36.63 -33.60 -12.20
N PHE A 834 35.56 -34.17 -11.65
CA PHE A 834 35.03 -33.78 -10.33
C PHE A 834 36.10 -33.92 -9.23
N GLU A 835 36.71 -35.10 -9.06
CA GLU A 835 37.73 -35.34 -8.03
C GLU A 835 38.95 -34.41 -8.21
N THR A 836 39.36 -34.18 -9.46
CA THR A 836 40.46 -33.24 -9.76
C THR A 836 40.10 -31.80 -9.38
N ASN A 837 38.84 -31.39 -9.53
CA ASN A 837 38.42 -30.03 -9.23
C ASN A 837 38.33 -29.73 -7.73
N ILE A 838 38.16 -30.76 -6.91
CA ILE A 838 38.01 -30.64 -5.46
C ILE A 838 39.29 -31.01 -4.70
N ALA A 839 40.35 -31.39 -5.41
CA ALA A 839 41.62 -31.80 -4.83
C ALA A 839 42.66 -30.70 -4.94
N LYS A 840 43.52 -30.59 -3.91
CA LYS A 840 44.73 -29.77 -3.97
C LYS A 840 45.73 -30.37 -4.95
N SER A 841 46.24 -29.57 -5.89
CA SER A 841 47.29 -30.03 -6.80
C SER A 841 48.68 -29.86 -6.19
N ALA A 842 49.61 -30.72 -6.60
CA ALA A 842 51.00 -30.66 -6.13
C ALA A 842 51.73 -29.38 -6.55
N ASN A 843 51.31 -28.77 -7.66
CA ASN A 843 51.95 -27.58 -8.25
C ASN A 843 51.19 -26.28 -7.93
N GLY A 844 50.07 -26.36 -7.21
CA GLY A 844 49.16 -25.25 -6.97
C GLY A 844 48.54 -24.68 -8.25
N ILE A 845 47.77 -23.61 -8.09
CA ILE A 845 47.18 -22.89 -9.22
C ILE A 845 48.26 -22.21 -10.07
N GLN A 846 48.27 -22.46 -11.37
CA GLN A 846 49.17 -21.79 -12.30
C GLN A 846 48.55 -20.43 -12.68
N SER A 847 49.17 -19.32 -12.24
CA SER A 847 48.70 -17.95 -12.52
C SER A 847 49.30 -17.33 -13.78
N SER A 848 50.04 -18.08 -14.61
CA SER A 848 50.60 -17.52 -15.86
C SER A 848 49.53 -17.40 -16.94
N GLY A 849 49.15 -16.16 -17.22
CA GLY A 849 48.07 -15.72 -18.11
C GLY A 849 47.84 -16.58 -19.34
N GLY A 850 46.64 -17.14 -19.42
CA GLY A 850 46.12 -17.77 -20.62
C GLY A 850 45.91 -16.73 -21.72
N ASN A 851 46.69 -16.87 -22.79
CA ASN A 851 46.44 -16.34 -24.12
C ASN A 851 46.27 -14.81 -24.26
N ASN A 852 47.38 -14.15 -24.58
CA ASN A 852 47.45 -12.78 -25.09
C ASN A 852 46.92 -12.67 -26.56
N GLY A 853 45.82 -13.36 -26.86
CA GLY A 853 45.29 -13.52 -28.22
C GLY A 853 43.77 -13.56 -28.19
N GLY A 854 43.15 -12.38 -28.35
CA GLY A 854 41.74 -12.20 -28.69
C GLY A 854 40.77 -13.06 -27.90
N GLY A 855 40.47 -12.65 -26.66
CA GLY A 855 39.34 -13.24 -25.93
C GLY A 855 38.09 -13.19 -26.81
N MET A 856 37.19 -14.16 -26.64
CA MET A 856 35.90 -14.26 -27.34
C MET A 856 35.05 -12.97 -27.25
N TRP A 857 35.46 -12.01 -26.41
CA TRP A 857 34.84 -10.72 -26.14
C TRP A 857 35.84 -9.54 -26.09
N GLY A 858 37.12 -9.75 -26.42
CA GLY A 858 38.19 -8.76 -26.29
C GLY A 858 38.55 -8.11 -27.62
N GLY A 859 38.02 -6.91 -27.87
CA GLY A 859 38.57 -5.99 -28.89
C GLY A 859 37.61 -5.57 -30.01
N GLY A 860 36.49 -4.94 -29.66
CA GLY A 860 35.63 -4.24 -30.61
C GLY A 860 34.52 -3.54 -29.86
N GLY A 861 34.45 -2.21 -29.94
CA GLY A 861 33.43 -1.43 -29.25
C GLY A 861 32.04 -1.96 -29.56
N TRP A 862 31.24 -2.18 -28.51
CA TRP A 862 29.80 -2.39 -28.61
C TRP A 862 29.14 -1.08 -29.03
N GLY A 863 29.23 -0.77 -30.32
CA GLY A 863 28.36 0.21 -30.97
C GLY A 863 27.00 -0.43 -31.20
N GLY A 864 25.94 0.22 -30.71
CA GLY A 864 24.57 -0.26 -30.75
C GLY A 864 24.16 -0.81 -32.13
N GLY A 865 23.76 -2.07 -32.15
CA GLY A 865 23.18 -2.76 -33.30
C GLY A 865 22.51 -4.03 -32.81
N GLY A 866 21.18 -4.10 -32.96
CA GLY A 866 20.34 -5.12 -32.34
C GLY A 866 20.69 -6.56 -32.72
N PHE A 867 20.57 -7.47 -31.75
CA PHE A 867 20.57 -8.91 -31.97
C PHE A 867 19.20 -9.33 -32.52
N GLY A 868 19.02 -9.11 -33.82
CA GLY A 868 17.92 -9.65 -34.60
C GLY A 868 18.47 -10.47 -35.77
N GLY A 869 18.25 -11.79 -35.74
CA GLY A 869 18.33 -12.64 -36.92
C GLY A 869 19.37 -13.77 -36.88
N GLY A 870 18.86 -15.00 -36.76
CA GLY A 870 19.34 -16.19 -37.45
C GLY A 870 20.81 -16.60 -37.26
N TRP A 871 21.08 -17.44 -36.26
CA TRP A 871 22.29 -18.26 -36.22
C TRP A 871 21.99 -19.70 -36.65
N GLY A 872 21.58 -19.83 -37.92
CA GLY A 872 21.61 -21.10 -38.64
C GLY A 872 22.92 -21.19 -39.41
N GLY A 873 23.93 -21.87 -38.84
CA GLY A 873 25.18 -22.13 -39.54
C GLY A 873 26.33 -22.41 -38.58
N GLY A 874 26.81 -23.65 -38.58
CA GLY A 874 27.87 -24.12 -37.69
C GLY A 874 29.12 -23.25 -37.74
N MET A 875 29.46 -22.65 -36.61
CA MET A 875 30.81 -22.20 -36.31
C MET A 875 31.31 -23.02 -35.13
N MET A 876 32.16 -24.01 -35.42
CA MET A 876 33.07 -24.55 -34.42
C MET A 876 34.01 -23.42 -34.01
N PHE A 877 33.96 -23.02 -32.74
CA PHE A 877 34.89 -22.06 -32.15
C PHE A 877 36.31 -22.63 -32.21
N PRO A 878 37.20 -22.13 -33.09
CA PRO A 878 38.54 -22.68 -33.23
C PRO A 878 39.44 -21.98 -32.20
N GLY A 879 39.76 -22.67 -31.09
CA GLY A 879 40.80 -22.20 -30.17
C GLY A 879 40.72 -22.68 -28.72
N MET A 880 39.61 -23.26 -28.27
CA MET A 880 39.49 -23.78 -26.90
C MET A 880 39.72 -25.29 -26.90
N GLY A 881 40.71 -25.75 -26.15
CA GLY A 881 40.90 -27.17 -25.83
C GLY A 881 39.88 -27.74 -24.83
N GLY A 882 38.71 -27.11 -24.67
CA GLY A 882 37.62 -27.51 -23.78
C GLY A 882 36.30 -27.64 -24.54
N GLY A 883 35.43 -28.58 -24.15
CA GLY A 883 34.13 -28.83 -24.80
C GLY A 883 33.10 -27.72 -24.54
N LEU A 884 31.91 -27.83 -25.16
CA LEU A 884 30.77 -26.88 -25.08
C LEU A 884 30.27 -26.49 -23.67
N PHE A 885 30.83 -27.10 -22.62
CA PHE A 885 30.43 -26.93 -21.23
C PHE A 885 31.57 -26.47 -20.31
N SER A 886 32.73 -26.07 -20.85
CA SER A 886 33.88 -25.60 -20.07
C SER A 886 34.19 -24.13 -20.38
N TYR A 887 33.94 -23.25 -19.40
CA TYR A 887 34.57 -21.93 -19.28
C TYR A 887 35.82 -22.00 -18.40
N GLY A 888 36.60 -23.09 -18.50
CA GLY A 888 37.84 -23.31 -17.75
C GLY A 888 37.69 -23.70 -16.28
N GLY A 889 36.46 -23.85 -15.77
CA GLY A 889 36.20 -24.44 -14.46
C GLY A 889 36.82 -25.83 -14.28
N ASP A 890 36.90 -26.64 -15.34
CA ASP A 890 37.57 -27.95 -15.37
C ASP A 890 39.11 -27.88 -15.33
N GLN A 891 39.67 -26.69 -15.49
CA GLN A 891 41.12 -26.44 -15.41
C GLN A 891 41.56 -25.88 -14.05
N VAL A 892 40.61 -25.47 -13.21
CA VAL A 892 40.89 -24.82 -11.91
C VAL A 892 40.25 -25.60 -10.77
N SER A 893 41.09 -26.20 -9.93
CA SER A 893 40.63 -26.74 -8.66
C SER A 893 40.13 -25.60 -7.76
N ILE A 894 38.94 -25.75 -7.18
CA ILE A 894 38.39 -24.78 -6.22
C ILE A 894 39.24 -24.67 -4.95
N VAL A 895 39.91 -25.76 -4.54
CA VAL A 895 40.81 -25.76 -3.36
C VAL A 895 42.03 -24.90 -3.62
N ASP A 896 42.79 -25.21 -4.68
CA ASP A 896 43.95 -24.42 -5.10
C ASP A 896 43.63 -22.94 -5.32
N PHE A 897 42.47 -22.64 -5.92
CA PHE A 897 42.02 -21.26 -6.11
C PHE A 897 41.84 -20.55 -4.76
N MET A 898 41.09 -21.15 -3.84
CA MET A 898 40.83 -20.55 -2.53
C MET A 898 42.10 -20.39 -1.69
N ILE A 899 43.02 -21.36 -1.73
CA ILE A 899 44.33 -21.24 -1.06
C ILE A 899 45.07 -20.01 -1.59
N LYS A 900 45.24 -19.91 -2.92
CA LYS A 900 45.94 -18.79 -3.54
C LYS A 900 45.24 -17.45 -3.29
N ARG A 901 43.91 -17.43 -3.33
CA ARG A 901 43.10 -16.23 -3.08
C ARG A 901 43.27 -15.74 -1.65
N ASN A 902 43.21 -16.64 -0.67
CA ASN A 902 43.44 -16.32 0.74
C ASN A 902 44.86 -15.79 0.97
N GLU A 903 45.89 -16.43 0.40
CA GLU A 903 47.27 -15.93 0.46
C GLU A 903 47.40 -14.53 -0.13
N TYR A 904 46.79 -14.28 -1.29
CA TYR A 904 46.79 -12.97 -1.93
C TYR A 904 46.13 -11.91 -1.04
N ILE A 905 44.95 -12.21 -0.47
CA ILE A 905 44.20 -11.28 0.38
C ILE A 905 44.97 -10.98 1.68
N HIS A 906 45.52 -11.99 2.36
CA HIS A 906 46.35 -11.79 3.56
C HIS A 906 47.55 -10.88 3.26
N ASN A 907 48.24 -11.10 2.13
CA ASN A 907 49.38 -10.27 1.73
C ASN A 907 48.97 -8.83 1.39
N LYS A 908 47.79 -8.62 0.77
CA LYS A 908 47.31 -7.30 0.37
C LYS A 908 46.77 -6.47 1.52
N LEU A 909 46.06 -7.09 2.47
CA LEU A 909 45.40 -6.38 3.57
C LEU A 909 46.18 -6.46 4.90
N GLY A 910 47.15 -7.37 5.02
CA GLY A 910 48.07 -7.44 6.16
C GLY A 910 47.42 -7.84 7.46
N PHE A 911 46.74 -8.99 7.51
CA PHE A 911 46.09 -9.54 8.71
C PHE A 911 46.34 -11.03 8.91
#